data_AF-A0A7Z9N467-F1
#
_entry.id   AF-A0A7Z9N467-F1
#
_cell.length_a   1.000
_cell.length_b   1.000
_cell.length_c   1.000
_cell.angle_alpha   90.00
_cell.angle_beta   90.00
_cell.angle_gamma   90.00
#
_symmetry.space_group_name_H-M   'P 1'
#
loop_
_entity.id
_entity.type
_entity.pdbx_description
1 polymer ?
#
loop_
_entity_poly.entity_id
_entity_poly.type
_entity_poly.pdbx_seq_one_letter_code
_entity_poly.pdbx_strand_id
1 'polypeptide(L)'
;MKRIVILQIICFIVMGQGRQLYRVKTPTYADEEYDKYTTVSQIGLTLTNFGIIGNGWNQMEDGSIHPSCQYKQHTEIAREQVEHFSYAGLWIGGIVNGQRRVSTAIVDGVFEAGDEGFEFFAQTSIKIQSSISSTTQDSMADFYSPYAISHQDMIAEFKDYGISSNDNQGISNHTPLGIDVRMKAYSWNYSYANSFVILNYTITNSSPDTIQDIHSGIWADASVANFNYTDYFTPGGGFTWYDNLDGFDKTTDEAGYKRNIAYQYDTDGDDGWTESYIGISMLGSNIPLKYVKSNYHQWVWTNSNNSDYPAYSMPIDDAERYDKMSSSVPTGTGPDYTDEGYPSSENSWLFLMSSGPIGSVPIAEDSTSWALPPGDSCQIAMTVLCARWAPGAGSESSIRRKNLHVNYDWAQKAYDGEDKNRNNILDEGEDVNGNGVIDRYILPAPPPSPNMELTVDDREITLYWQANAERFVDPISQEKDFEGYRIYGARKTANEELGEFTLLAEFDLKNDIGYNSGFDAVRIVNDSGEPDSIVINESYFHYTYSNEGVKNGWLNYFAITAYDQGDPDANLESLESSLYSNRTYVYPGVSMSDKIEWMGEPTVYPNPYRGQALWDGYGSRNKMIWFRNIPMMAEIRIFSLAGDLVDIIQHDETYRGADINNIDEQKYPVMAGGEHAWDLITMHDQATATGLYLFTVEDKSSGTIKEGKFLIIK
;
A
#
# COMPACT_ATOMS: atom_id res chain seq x y z
N MET A 1 -22.71 26.66 67.77
CA MET A 1 -21.40 25.99 67.96
C MET A 1 -21.36 24.81 66.99
N LYS A 2 -20.25 24.66 66.25
CA LYS A 2 -20.00 23.75 65.10
C LYS A 2 -20.67 24.12 63.77
N ARG A 3 -19.94 24.94 63.01
CA ARG A 3 -20.02 25.08 61.54
C ARG A 3 -19.43 23.82 60.91
N ILE A 4 -20.14 23.20 59.97
CA ILE A 4 -19.59 22.21 59.05
C ILE A 4 -19.42 22.93 57.71
N VAL A 5 -18.16 23.08 57.29
CA VAL A 5 -17.76 23.55 55.97
C VAL A 5 -17.76 22.31 55.07
N ILE A 6 -18.65 22.26 54.09
CA ILE A 6 -18.61 21.25 53.03
C ILE A 6 -17.78 21.85 51.89
N LEU A 7 -16.61 21.25 51.68
CA LEU A 7 -15.72 21.51 50.56
C LEU A 7 -16.28 20.77 49.34
N GLN A 8 -16.88 21.49 48.38
CA GLN A 8 -17.21 20.91 47.07
C GLN A 8 -15.96 20.91 46.21
N ILE A 9 -15.37 19.73 46.03
CA ILE A 9 -14.36 19.46 44.99
C ILE A 9 -15.14 19.31 43.67
N ILE A 10 -14.95 20.26 42.76
CA ILE A 10 -15.42 20.16 41.38
C ILE A 10 -14.44 19.24 40.65
N CYS A 11 -14.83 17.99 40.44
CA CYS A 11 -14.20 17.11 39.46
C CYS A 11 -14.71 17.52 38.07
N PHE A 12 -13.81 18.04 37.23
CA PHE A 12 -14.07 18.13 35.79
C PHE A 12 -14.07 16.70 35.24
N ILE A 13 -15.27 16.15 35.04
CA ILE A 13 -15.45 15.00 34.16
C ILE A 13 -15.29 15.54 32.74
N VAL A 14 -14.16 15.23 32.11
CA VAL A 14 -14.03 15.32 30.65
C VAL A 14 -14.96 14.24 30.10
N MET A 15 -16.21 14.60 29.82
CA MET A 15 -17.06 13.78 28.97
C MET A 15 -16.49 13.92 27.55
N GLY A 16 -15.84 12.88 27.06
CA GLY A 16 -15.65 12.72 25.62
C GLY A 16 -17.04 12.75 24.99
N GLN A 17 -17.35 13.85 24.30
CA GLN A 17 -18.52 13.89 23.44
C GLN A 17 -18.21 12.98 22.26
N GLY A 18 -18.70 11.74 22.32
CA GLY A 18 -18.94 10.98 21.10
C GLY A 18 -19.87 11.82 20.23
N ARG A 19 -19.32 12.41 19.17
CA ARG A 19 -20.09 13.05 18.11
C ARG A 19 -20.85 11.93 17.36
N GLN A 20 -22.07 11.65 17.79
CA GLN A 20 -23.04 10.99 16.92
C GLN A 20 -23.51 12.04 15.89
N LEU A 21 -22.90 12.01 14.71
CA LEU A 21 -23.34 12.77 13.55
C LEU A 21 -24.72 12.25 13.15
N TYR A 22 -25.77 13.03 13.42
CA TYR A 22 -27.05 12.86 12.73
C TYR A 22 -26.87 13.35 11.29
N ARG A 23 -26.31 12.50 10.44
CA ARG A 23 -26.25 12.72 8.98
C ARG A 23 -27.67 12.58 8.44
N VAL A 24 -28.20 13.61 7.79
CA VAL A 24 -29.45 13.48 7.03
C VAL A 24 -29.14 12.58 5.84
N LYS A 25 -29.38 11.27 5.98
CA LYS A 25 -29.35 10.32 4.85
C LYS A 25 -30.45 10.71 3.87
N THR A 26 -30.10 11.44 2.82
CA THR A 26 -30.95 11.57 1.65
C THR A 26 -30.99 10.19 0.98
N PRO A 27 -32.15 9.57 0.72
CA PRO A 27 -32.28 8.18 0.24
C PRO A 27 -31.76 7.92 -1.19
N THR A 28 -30.97 8.84 -1.74
CA THR A 28 -30.46 8.86 -3.12
C THR A 28 -28.95 8.65 -3.24
N TYR A 29 -28.21 8.58 -2.13
CA TYR A 29 -26.75 8.41 -2.13
C TYR A 29 -26.35 7.07 -1.51
N ALA A 30 -25.22 6.54 -1.97
CA ALA A 30 -24.53 5.46 -1.26
C ALA A 30 -23.93 6.00 0.04
N ASP A 31 -23.59 5.08 0.97
CA ASP A 31 -22.79 5.47 2.13
C ASP A 31 -21.38 5.83 1.65
N GLU A 32 -20.81 6.88 2.26
CA GLU A 32 -19.43 7.30 1.98
C GLU A 32 -18.45 6.27 2.53
N GLU A 33 -17.53 5.82 1.70
CA GLU A 33 -16.50 4.84 2.02
C GLU A 33 -15.13 5.51 1.95
N TYR A 34 -14.35 5.36 3.01
CA TYR A 34 -13.02 5.97 3.19
C TYR A 34 -12.01 4.99 3.81
N ASP A 35 -12.35 3.70 3.83
CA ASP A 35 -11.60 2.62 4.47
C ASP A 35 -10.98 1.65 3.45
N LYS A 36 -11.20 1.83 2.14
CA LYS A 36 -10.67 0.95 1.10
C LYS A 36 -9.34 1.47 0.58
N TYR A 37 -8.33 0.59 0.56
CA TYR A 37 -7.00 0.92 0.06
C TYR A 37 -6.41 -0.21 -0.78
N THR A 38 -5.45 0.13 -1.63
CA THR A 38 -4.73 -0.86 -2.44
C THR A 38 -3.85 -1.77 -1.56
N THR A 39 -4.00 -3.08 -1.68
CA THR A 39 -3.38 -4.11 -0.82
C THR A 39 -2.46 -5.07 -1.57
N VAL A 40 -2.43 -5.02 -2.91
CA VAL A 40 -1.57 -5.91 -3.73
C VAL A 40 -0.23 -5.27 -4.10
N SER A 41 -0.21 -3.94 -4.21
CA SER A 41 0.95 -3.14 -4.60
C SER A 41 1.81 -2.79 -3.38
N GLN A 42 3.04 -2.29 -3.56
CA GLN A 42 3.80 -1.72 -2.44
C GLN A 42 3.30 -0.33 -2.05
N ILE A 43 2.45 0.30 -2.87
CA ILE A 43 1.71 1.49 -2.47
C ILE A 43 0.41 1.07 -1.81
N GLY A 44 0.25 1.44 -0.55
CA GLY A 44 -1.03 1.47 0.15
C GLY A 44 -1.71 2.82 -0.05
N LEU A 45 -2.62 2.89 -1.03
CA LEU A 45 -3.35 4.10 -1.39
C LEU A 45 -4.82 3.97 -1.00
N THR A 46 -5.28 4.76 -0.03
CA THR A 46 -6.71 4.84 0.29
C THR A 46 -7.45 5.61 -0.81
N LEU A 47 -8.63 5.12 -1.18
CA LEU A 47 -9.50 5.75 -2.19
C LEU A 47 -10.93 5.83 -1.65
N THR A 48 -11.60 6.94 -1.92
CA THR A 48 -13.00 7.13 -1.54
C THR A 48 -13.95 7.02 -2.73
N ASN A 49 -15.22 6.74 -2.45
CA ASN A 49 -16.28 6.78 -3.45
C ASN A 49 -16.84 8.19 -3.69
N PHE A 50 -16.06 9.24 -3.39
CA PHE A 50 -16.42 10.64 -3.63
C PHE A 50 -15.19 11.48 -4.03
N GLY A 51 -14.16 10.85 -4.60
CA GLY A 51 -13.05 11.53 -5.26
C GLY A 51 -11.90 12.00 -4.37
N ILE A 52 -11.95 11.73 -3.06
CA ILE A 52 -10.79 11.91 -2.17
C ILE A 52 -9.85 10.70 -2.34
N ILE A 53 -8.56 10.99 -2.25
CA ILE A 53 -7.45 10.05 -2.25
C ILE A 53 -6.72 10.23 -0.92
N GLY A 54 -6.45 9.15 -0.22
CA GLY A 54 -5.94 9.20 1.17
C GLY A 54 -7.05 9.31 2.21
N ASN A 55 -6.63 9.37 3.47
CA ASN A 55 -7.55 9.34 4.62
C ASN A 55 -7.16 10.31 5.74
N GLY A 56 -6.21 11.22 5.51
CA GLY A 56 -5.72 12.18 6.51
C GLY A 56 -5.00 11.54 7.69
N TRP A 57 -4.57 10.29 7.56
CA TRP A 57 -4.06 9.45 8.65
C TRP A 57 -5.04 9.32 9.82
N ASN A 58 -6.35 9.41 9.55
CA ASN A 58 -7.36 9.22 10.58
C ASN A 58 -7.44 7.75 11.01
N GLN A 59 -7.74 7.54 12.29
CA GLN A 59 -8.11 6.22 12.80
C GLN A 59 -9.49 5.81 12.26
N MET A 60 -9.58 4.58 11.79
CA MET A 60 -10.83 3.96 11.36
C MET A 60 -11.75 3.69 12.56
N GLU A 61 -13.03 3.36 12.30
CA GLU A 61 -14.02 3.13 13.36
C GLU A 61 -13.65 1.95 14.29
N ASP A 62 -12.91 0.97 13.78
CA ASP A 62 -12.40 -0.17 14.54
C ASP A 62 -11.07 0.10 15.27
N GLY A 63 -10.55 1.33 15.14
CA GLY A 63 -9.28 1.77 15.73
C GLY A 63 -8.04 1.45 14.89
N SER A 64 -8.20 0.79 13.73
CA SER A 64 -7.09 0.55 12.80
C SER A 64 -6.65 1.85 12.11
N ILE A 65 -5.42 1.86 11.60
CA ILE A 65 -4.88 2.96 10.81
C ILE A 65 -4.58 2.38 9.42
N HIS A 66 -5.32 2.84 8.41
CA HIS A 66 -5.06 2.47 7.03
C HIS A 66 -4.05 3.44 6.41
N PRO A 67 -3.26 3.00 5.42
CA PRO A 67 -2.30 3.88 4.78
C PRO A 67 -3.01 4.97 3.97
N SER A 68 -2.54 6.21 4.08
CA SER A 68 -3.07 7.29 3.22
C SER A 68 -2.46 7.16 1.82
N CYS A 69 -1.13 7.18 1.77
CA CYS A 69 -0.31 6.84 0.61
C CYS A 69 1.05 6.30 1.09
N GLN A 70 1.01 5.13 1.73
CA GLN A 70 2.22 4.52 2.28
C GLN A 70 2.98 3.75 1.18
N TYR A 71 4.28 4.00 1.05
CA TYR A 71 5.18 3.21 0.24
C TYR A 71 6.52 3.08 0.97
N LYS A 72 7.01 1.87 1.24
CA LYS A 72 6.49 0.54 0.88
C LYS A 72 5.64 -0.07 2.01
N GLN A 73 4.43 -0.54 1.73
CA GLN A 73 3.52 -1.02 2.77
C GLN A 73 3.78 -2.46 3.27
N HIS A 74 4.42 -3.33 2.47
CA HIS A 74 4.59 -4.75 2.85
C HIS A 74 6.00 -5.11 3.32
N THR A 75 6.96 -4.18 3.27
CA THR A 75 8.33 -4.43 3.74
C THR A 75 8.42 -4.53 5.26
N GLU A 76 9.26 -5.42 5.79
CA GLU A 76 9.62 -5.43 7.22
C GLU A 76 10.68 -4.39 7.58
N ILE A 77 11.22 -3.66 6.60
CA ILE A 77 12.18 -2.58 6.84
C ILE A 77 11.41 -1.30 7.17
N ALA A 78 11.25 -0.99 8.45
CA ALA A 78 10.51 0.19 8.92
C ALA A 78 10.96 1.52 8.26
N ARG A 79 12.26 1.67 7.95
CA ARG A 79 12.82 2.84 7.24
C ARG A 79 12.28 3.04 5.83
N GLU A 80 11.77 1.98 5.21
CA GLU A 80 11.20 2.03 3.87
C GLU A 80 9.70 2.31 3.88
N GLN A 81 9.01 2.25 5.03
CA GLN A 81 7.56 2.47 5.16
C GLN A 81 7.25 3.97 5.31
N VAL A 82 7.21 4.71 4.19
CA VAL A 82 7.06 6.17 4.17
C VAL A 82 5.62 6.54 3.76
N GLU A 83 4.97 7.43 4.50
CA GLU A 83 3.71 8.10 4.14
C GLU A 83 4.00 9.33 3.28
N HIS A 84 3.11 9.63 2.32
CA HIS A 84 3.41 10.61 1.27
C HIS A 84 2.45 11.80 1.20
N PHE A 85 1.22 11.67 1.71
CA PHE A 85 0.29 12.79 1.82
C PHE A 85 -0.79 12.52 2.86
N SER A 86 -1.34 13.60 3.43
CA SER A 86 -2.50 13.52 4.32
C SER A 86 -3.76 13.26 3.48
N TYR A 87 -4.02 14.13 2.52
CA TYR A 87 -5.12 14.05 1.56
C TYR A 87 -4.64 14.47 0.18
N ALA A 88 -5.24 13.87 -0.82
CA ALA A 88 -5.27 14.35 -2.18
C ALA A 88 -6.71 14.25 -2.70
N GLY A 89 -7.02 14.89 -3.82
CA GLY A 89 -8.37 14.81 -4.36
C GLY A 89 -8.52 15.31 -5.77
N LEU A 90 -9.55 14.76 -6.41
CA LEU A 90 -9.92 15.07 -7.78
C LEU A 90 -10.53 16.47 -7.89
N TRP A 91 -10.02 17.25 -8.82
CA TRP A 91 -10.62 18.50 -9.28
C TRP A 91 -11.02 18.33 -10.75
N ILE A 92 -12.23 18.78 -11.11
CA ILE A 92 -12.70 18.85 -12.49
C ILE A 92 -13.23 20.25 -12.76
N GLY A 93 -12.65 20.94 -13.73
CA GLY A 93 -13.03 22.28 -14.14
C GLY A 93 -13.50 22.33 -15.57
N GLY A 94 -14.44 23.22 -15.89
CA GLY A 94 -14.96 23.41 -17.24
C GLY A 94 -15.60 24.79 -17.43
N ILE A 95 -15.85 25.15 -18.70
CA ILE A 95 -16.55 26.38 -19.07
C ILE A 95 -17.97 26.06 -19.49
N VAL A 96 -18.95 26.50 -18.71
CA VAL A 96 -20.39 26.29 -18.97
C VAL A 96 -21.05 27.64 -19.16
N ASN A 97 -21.65 27.87 -20.33
CA ASN A 97 -22.30 29.15 -20.66
C ASN A 97 -21.41 30.39 -20.44
N GLY A 98 -20.11 30.24 -20.71
CA GLY A 98 -19.08 31.29 -20.52
C GLY A 98 -18.60 31.48 -19.09
N GLN A 99 -19.11 30.70 -18.13
CA GLN A 99 -18.66 30.70 -16.74
C GLN A 99 -17.68 29.56 -16.50
N ARG A 100 -16.57 29.86 -15.82
CA ARG A 100 -15.65 28.85 -15.29
C ARG A 100 -16.25 28.28 -14.02
N ARG A 101 -16.33 26.95 -13.94
CA ARG A 101 -16.85 26.21 -12.79
C ARG A 101 -15.87 25.10 -12.46
N VAL A 102 -15.69 24.79 -11.18
CA VAL A 102 -14.84 23.70 -10.73
C VAL A 102 -15.56 22.93 -9.66
N SER A 103 -15.59 21.60 -9.82
CA SER A 103 -16.07 20.66 -8.82
C SER A 103 -14.87 19.95 -8.22
N THR A 104 -14.77 19.95 -6.90
CA THR A 104 -13.60 19.50 -6.14
C THR A 104 -13.99 18.45 -5.10
N ALA A 105 -13.13 17.45 -4.90
CA ALA A 105 -13.30 16.48 -3.83
C ALA A 105 -12.87 17.01 -2.47
N ILE A 106 -11.83 17.84 -2.47
CA ILE A 106 -11.28 18.50 -1.29
C ILE A 106 -10.47 19.72 -1.73
N VAL A 107 -10.40 20.74 -0.87
CA VAL A 107 -9.51 21.89 -1.00
C VAL A 107 -8.82 22.16 0.35
N ASP A 108 -7.83 23.03 0.32
CA ASP A 108 -7.11 23.52 1.48
C ASP A 108 -8.05 24.03 2.59
N GLY A 109 -7.92 23.46 3.79
CA GLY A 109 -8.66 23.83 4.99
C GLY A 109 -10.11 23.33 5.09
N VAL A 110 -10.57 22.46 4.18
CA VAL A 110 -11.96 21.95 4.15
C VAL A 110 -11.99 20.43 4.31
N PHE A 111 -12.76 19.94 5.29
CA PHE A 111 -12.77 18.52 5.66
C PHE A 111 -14.19 17.94 5.89
N GLU A 112 -15.23 18.74 5.68
CA GLU A 112 -16.61 18.36 5.99
C GLU A 112 -17.45 18.41 4.71
N ALA A 113 -18.25 17.36 4.48
CA ALA A 113 -19.14 17.29 3.33
C ALA A 113 -20.20 18.40 3.36
N GLY A 114 -20.38 19.08 2.23
CA GLY A 114 -21.34 20.19 2.09
C GLY A 114 -20.74 21.59 2.27
N ASP A 115 -19.44 21.69 2.54
CA ASP A 115 -18.68 22.94 2.48
C ASP A 115 -18.20 23.24 1.04
N GLU A 116 -17.94 24.52 0.76
CA GLU A 116 -17.31 24.94 -0.51
C GLU A 116 -15.94 24.26 -0.64
N GLY A 117 -15.71 23.54 -1.73
CA GLY A 117 -14.50 22.73 -1.88
C GLY A 117 -14.65 21.23 -1.58
N PHE A 118 -15.85 20.78 -1.19
CA PHE A 118 -16.20 19.36 -1.04
C PHE A 118 -17.54 19.09 -1.75
N GLU A 119 -17.46 18.83 -3.05
CA GLU A 119 -18.59 18.97 -3.98
C GLU A 119 -19.00 17.67 -4.67
N PHE A 120 -18.26 16.57 -4.47
CA PHE A 120 -18.62 15.25 -4.98
C PHE A 120 -19.40 14.41 -3.96
N PHE A 121 -20.41 13.69 -4.45
CA PHE A 121 -21.29 12.84 -3.66
C PHE A 121 -21.30 11.41 -4.18
N ALA A 122 -21.17 10.45 -3.26
CA ALA A 122 -21.14 9.03 -3.57
C ALA A 122 -22.45 8.53 -4.21
N GLN A 123 -22.33 7.81 -5.35
CA GLN A 123 -23.45 7.10 -5.98
C GLN A 123 -23.42 5.60 -5.71
N THR A 124 -22.23 5.00 -5.65
CA THR A 124 -22.05 3.57 -5.39
C THR A 124 -21.05 3.32 -4.27
N SER A 125 -21.17 2.19 -3.58
CA SER A 125 -20.03 1.63 -2.84
C SER A 125 -18.86 1.33 -3.78
N ILE A 126 -17.66 1.24 -3.22
CA ILE A 126 -16.45 0.82 -3.92
C ILE A 126 -16.57 -0.67 -4.23
N LYS A 127 -16.53 -1.00 -5.52
CA LYS A 127 -16.46 -2.38 -5.99
C LYS A 127 -15.01 -2.78 -6.18
N ILE A 128 -14.61 -3.89 -5.56
CA ILE A 128 -13.28 -4.50 -5.75
C ILE A 128 -13.39 -5.68 -6.72
N GLN A 129 -12.43 -5.81 -7.64
CA GLN A 129 -12.26 -6.96 -8.54
C GLN A 129 -10.77 -7.32 -8.63
N SER A 130 -10.46 -8.57 -8.96
CA SER A 130 -9.08 -9.04 -9.09
C SER A 130 -8.89 -10.00 -10.27
N SER A 131 -7.72 -9.93 -10.93
CA SER A 131 -7.29 -10.94 -11.89
C SER A 131 -6.68 -12.19 -11.23
N ILE A 132 -6.41 -12.16 -9.92
CA ILE A 132 -5.86 -13.30 -9.16
C ILE A 132 -6.95 -14.36 -9.01
N SER A 133 -6.74 -15.51 -9.66
CA SER A 133 -7.78 -16.54 -9.82
C SER A 133 -7.63 -17.75 -8.91
N SER A 134 -6.44 -17.96 -8.34
CA SER A 134 -6.12 -19.20 -7.63
C SER A 134 -4.84 -19.06 -6.81
N THR A 135 -5.01 -18.65 -5.56
CA THR A 135 -4.11 -19.03 -4.47
C THR A 135 -4.97 -19.25 -3.24
N THR A 136 -4.75 -20.30 -2.47
CA THR A 136 -5.38 -20.48 -1.15
C THR A 136 -4.89 -19.47 -0.11
N GLN A 137 -4.01 -18.54 -0.52
CA GLN A 137 -3.20 -17.69 0.37
C GLN A 137 -3.39 -16.19 0.12
N ASP A 138 -3.80 -15.76 -1.08
CA ASP A 138 -4.13 -14.37 -1.38
C ASP A 138 -5.65 -14.13 -1.25
N SER A 139 -6.04 -13.31 -0.26
CA SER A 139 -7.44 -12.93 -0.03
C SER A 139 -8.05 -12.19 -1.23
N MET A 140 -7.23 -11.63 -2.11
CA MET A 140 -7.69 -10.98 -3.32
C MET A 140 -8.33 -11.96 -4.32
N ALA A 141 -8.06 -13.27 -4.18
CA ALA A 141 -8.73 -14.32 -4.96
C ALA A 141 -10.25 -14.40 -4.71
N ASP A 142 -10.73 -13.95 -3.53
CA ASP A 142 -12.18 -13.86 -3.24
C ASP A 142 -12.89 -12.84 -4.13
N PHE A 143 -12.14 -11.89 -4.70
CA PHE A 143 -12.63 -10.86 -5.62
C PHE A 143 -12.37 -11.21 -7.09
N TYR A 144 -12.01 -12.47 -7.39
CA TYR A 144 -11.67 -12.88 -8.74
C TYR A 144 -12.77 -12.51 -9.75
N SER A 145 -12.33 -11.88 -10.84
CA SER A 145 -13.17 -11.57 -11.97
C SER A 145 -12.37 -11.74 -13.26
N PRO A 146 -12.90 -12.45 -14.27
CA PRO A 146 -12.27 -12.52 -15.59
C PRO A 146 -12.29 -11.19 -16.34
N TYR A 147 -12.96 -10.16 -15.78
CA TYR A 147 -13.02 -8.80 -16.32
C TYR A 147 -12.13 -7.81 -15.56
N ALA A 148 -11.38 -8.29 -14.55
CA ALA A 148 -10.41 -7.45 -13.86
C ALA A 148 -9.22 -7.17 -14.77
N ILE A 149 -8.73 -5.94 -14.74
CA ILE A 149 -7.59 -5.47 -15.54
C ILE A 149 -6.28 -5.69 -14.80
N SER A 150 -6.29 -5.48 -13.48
CA SER A 150 -5.11 -5.57 -12.62
C SER A 150 -5.33 -6.56 -11.47
N HIS A 151 -4.29 -6.77 -10.66
CA HIS A 151 -4.39 -7.66 -9.49
C HIS A 151 -5.37 -7.12 -8.45
N GLN A 152 -5.62 -5.81 -8.43
CA GLN A 152 -6.72 -5.23 -7.68
C GLN A 152 -7.24 -3.98 -8.39
N ASP A 153 -8.48 -4.09 -8.86
CA ASP A 153 -9.26 -3.01 -9.41
C ASP A 153 -10.20 -2.47 -8.33
N MET A 154 -10.25 -1.14 -8.15
CA MET A 154 -11.30 -0.48 -7.39
C MET A 154 -12.14 0.40 -8.30
N ILE A 155 -13.47 0.29 -8.20
CA ILE A 155 -14.41 1.00 -9.05
C ILE A 155 -15.41 1.74 -8.19
N ALA A 156 -15.56 3.05 -8.41
CA ALA A 156 -16.56 3.87 -7.73
C ALA A 156 -17.21 4.87 -8.70
N GLU A 157 -18.46 5.21 -8.41
CA GLU A 157 -19.21 6.23 -9.14
C GLU A 157 -19.68 7.32 -8.17
N PHE A 158 -19.49 8.58 -8.56
CA PHE A 158 -19.87 9.77 -7.80
C PHE A 158 -20.21 10.92 -8.74
N LYS A 159 -20.84 11.97 -8.23
CA LYS A 159 -21.31 13.11 -9.02
C LYS A 159 -21.17 14.42 -8.27
N ASP A 160 -21.20 15.54 -8.98
CA ASP A 160 -21.04 16.88 -8.38
C ASP A 160 -22.37 17.61 -8.08
N TYR A 161 -23.49 16.89 -8.16
CA TYR A 161 -24.82 17.49 -8.05
C TYR A 161 -25.78 16.64 -7.21
N GLY A 162 -26.85 17.29 -6.77
CA GLY A 162 -27.89 16.74 -5.94
C GLY A 162 -28.93 15.91 -6.69
N ILE A 163 -30.20 16.28 -6.55
CA ILE A 163 -31.32 15.57 -7.21
C ILE A 163 -31.34 15.85 -8.72
N SER A 164 -30.95 17.04 -9.14
CA SER A 164 -30.88 17.47 -10.55
C SER A 164 -29.52 18.05 -10.86
N SER A 165 -29.10 18.09 -12.13
CA SER A 165 -27.76 18.55 -12.55
C SER A 165 -27.39 19.98 -12.10
N ASN A 166 -28.36 20.80 -11.72
CA ASN A 166 -28.16 22.17 -11.24
C ASN A 166 -28.37 22.32 -9.72
N ASP A 167 -28.66 21.23 -9.02
CA ASP A 167 -28.85 21.20 -7.57
C ASP A 167 -27.48 21.08 -6.89
N ASN A 168 -27.03 22.15 -6.23
CA ASN A 168 -25.73 22.19 -5.55
C ASN A 168 -25.80 21.72 -4.08
N GLN A 169 -26.92 21.12 -3.65
CA GLN A 169 -27.15 20.66 -2.27
C GLN A 169 -27.01 21.75 -1.19
N GLY A 170 -27.05 23.03 -1.56
CA GLY A 170 -26.88 24.15 -0.63
C GLY A 170 -25.42 24.50 -0.34
N ILE A 171 -24.46 23.95 -1.07
CA ILE A 171 -23.05 24.37 -1.02
C ILE A 171 -22.96 25.84 -1.42
N SER A 172 -22.29 26.65 -0.60
CA SER A 172 -22.14 28.08 -0.85
C SER A 172 -21.10 28.34 -1.95
N ASN A 173 -21.32 29.38 -2.75
CA ASN A 173 -20.42 29.83 -3.84
C ASN A 173 -20.08 28.80 -4.94
N HIS A 174 -20.66 27.60 -4.90
CA HIS A 174 -20.43 26.56 -5.90
C HIS A 174 -21.63 26.42 -6.85
N THR A 175 -21.34 26.27 -8.14
CA THR A 175 -22.32 25.87 -9.16
C THR A 175 -21.82 24.62 -9.86
N PRO A 176 -22.54 23.48 -9.76
CA PRO A 176 -22.14 22.24 -10.38
C PRO A 176 -21.89 22.37 -11.89
N LEU A 177 -20.96 21.55 -12.38
CA LEU A 177 -20.84 21.22 -13.79
C LEU A 177 -21.98 20.31 -14.23
N GLY A 178 -22.52 19.49 -13.32
CA GLY A 178 -23.59 18.53 -13.60
C GLY A 178 -23.03 17.26 -14.24
N ILE A 179 -21.97 16.72 -13.64
CA ILE A 179 -21.21 15.57 -14.14
C ILE A 179 -21.38 14.34 -13.26
N ASP A 180 -21.43 13.17 -13.89
CA ASP A 180 -21.18 11.89 -13.26
C ASP A 180 -19.74 11.47 -13.55
N VAL A 181 -19.05 10.96 -12.53
CA VAL A 181 -17.66 10.54 -12.58
C VAL A 181 -17.59 9.07 -12.20
N ARG A 182 -17.02 8.27 -13.08
CA ARG A 182 -16.65 6.89 -12.79
C ARG A 182 -15.15 6.78 -12.66
N MET A 183 -14.68 6.47 -11.45
CA MET A 183 -13.28 6.20 -11.15
C MET A 183 -13.01 4.70 -11.24
N LYS A 184 -11.91 4.35 -11.90
CA LYS A 184 -11.29 3.03 -11.82
C LYS A 184 -9.84 3.18 -11.39
N ALA A 185 -9.44 2.50 -10.32
CA ALA A 185 -8.06 2.41 -9.89
C ALA A 185 -7.50 1.03 -10.20
N TYR A 186 -6.29 0.97 -10.75
CA TYR A 186 -5.60 -0.27 -11.12
C TYR A 186 -4.27 -0.38 -10.37
N SER A 187 -4.01 -1.56 -9.81
CA SER A 187 -2.80 -1.84 -9.04
C SER A 187 -2.28 -3.26 -9.29
N TRP A 188 -0.96 -3.37 -9.44
CA TRP A 188 -0.26 -4.62 -9.72
C TRP A 188 0.72 -4.94 -8.60
N ASN A 189 1.15 -6.19 -8.56
CA ASN A 189 2.12 -6.68 -7.56
C ASN A 189 3.46 -7.10 -8.20
N TYR A 190 3.62 -6.93 -9.51
CA TYR A 190 4.88 -7.19 -10.21
C TYR A 190 5.97 -6.26 -9.67
N SER A 191 7.22 -6.76 -9.58
CA SER A 191 8.34 -6.03 -8.98
C SER A 191 8.60 -4.65 -9.60
N TYR A 192 8.32 -4.48 -10.90
CA TYR A 192 8.44 -3.23 -11.66
C TYR A 192 7.15 -2.40 -11.73
N ALA A 193 6.00 -2.94 -11.29
CA ALA A 193 4.68 -2.29 -11.41
C ALA A 193 3.94 -2.16 -10.07
N ASN A 194 4.65 -2.34 -8.94
CA ASN A 194 4.10 -2.24 -7.59
C ASN A 194 4.40 -0.89 -6.91
N SER A 195 4.86 0.10 -7.68
CA SER A 195 5.25 1.44 -7.18
C SER A 195 4.40 2.55 -7.77
N PHE A 196 3.24 2.22 -8.33
CA PHE A 196 2.24 3.16 -8.82
C PHE A 196 0.84 2.57 -8.75
N VAL A 197 -0.15 3.47 -8.76
CA VAL A 197 -1.58 3.17 -8.94
C VAL A 197 -2.10 4.07 -10.05
N ILE A 198 -2.76 3.48 -11.05
CA ILE A 198 -3.36 4.24 -12.16
C ILE A 198 -4.82 4.53 -11.86
N LEU A 199 -5.20 5.81 -11.94
CA LEU A 199 -6.55 6.31 -11.72
C LEU A 199 -7.14 6.76 -13.07
N ASN A 200 -8.10 6.02 -13.61
CA ASN A 200 -8.87 6.40 -14.79
C ASN A 200 -10.22 6.98 -14.38
N TYR A 201 -10.47 8.22 -14.77
CA TYR A 201 -11.75 8.91 -14.58
C TYR A 201 -12.48 9.01 -15.92
N THR A 202 -13.67 8.43 -15.98
CA THR A 202 -14.65 8.72 -17.04
C THR A 202 -15.61 9.79 -16.55
N ILE A 203 -15.67 10.92 -17.25
CA ILE A 203 -16.49 12.08 -16.92
C ILE A 203 -17.64 12.14 -17.91
N THR A 204 -18.87 12.11 -17.42
CA THR A 204 -20.09 12.15 -18.25
C THR A 204 -20.86 13.42 -17.96
N ASN A 205 -21.24 14.16 -19.00
CA ASN A 205 -22.06 15.35 -18.84
C ASN A 205 -23.54 14.97 -18.71
N SER A 206 -24.08 15.07 -17.50
CA SER A 206 -25.48 14.81 -17.19
C SER A 206 -26.33 16.09 -17.09
N SER A 207 -25.74 17.23 -17.42
CA SER A 207 -26.40 18.52 -17.51
C SER A 207 -27.00 18.76 -18.90
N PRO A 208 -27.96 19.71 -19.05
CA PRO A 208 -28.47 20.11 -20.35
C PRO A 208 -27.53 21.06 -21.11
N ASP A 209 -26.47 21.56 -20.48
CA ASP A 209 -25.54 22.53 -21.05
C ASP A 209 -24.28 21.84 -21.58
N THR A 210 -23.67 22.40 -22.62
CA THR A 210 -22.36 21.91 -23.08
C THR A 210 -21.24 22.43 -22.18
N ILE A 211 -20.37 21.54 -21.73
CA ILE A 211 -19.17 21.89 -20.97
C ILE A 211 -18.01 22.02 -21.97
N GLN A 212 -17.34 23.17 -21.99
CA GLN A 212 -16.18 23.41 -22.86
C GLN A 212 -14.89 23.32 -22.06
N ASP A 213 -13.82 22.87 -22.72
CA ASP A 213 -12.46 22.85 -22.23
C ASP A 213 -12.35 22.28 -20.81
N ILE A 214 -12.70 20.99 -20.67
CA ILE A 214 -12.58 20.32 -19.38
C ILE A 214 -11.10 20.18 -19.03
N HIS A 215 -10.74 20.55 -17.82
CA HIS A 215 -9.47 20.22 -17.20
C HIS A 215 -9.75 19.33 -15.99
N SER A 216 -8.93 18.32 -15.78
CA SER A 216 -8.98 17.50 -14.58
C SER A 216 -7.60 17.46 -13.93
N GLY A 217 -7.55 17.41 -12.61
CA GLY A 217 -6.32 17.40 -11.85
C GLY A 217 -6.46 16.73 -10.50
N ILE A 218 -5.32 16.43 -9.90
CA ILE A 218 -5.22 15.98 -8.51
C ILE A 218 -4.49 17.06 -7.73
N TRP A 219 -5.19 17.60 -6.74
CA TRP A 219 -4.62 18.41 -5.67
C TRP A 219 -4.08 17.48 -4.59
N ALA A 220 -2.92 17.80 -4.00
CA ALA A 220 -2.32 17.01 -2.94
C ALA A 220 -1.78 17.90 -1.81
N ASP A 221 -2.23 17.62 -0.59
CA ASP A 221 -1.58 18.01 0.65
C ASP A 221 -0.46 17.02 0.97
N ALA A 222 0.57 17.08 0.14
CA ALA A 222 1.70 16.18 0.21
C ALA A 222 2.56 16.50 1.44
N SER A 223 2.99 15.44 2.12
CA SER A 223 3.87 15.51 3.28
C SER A 223 4.58 14.18 3.44
N VAL A 224 5.83 14.14 3.00
CA VAL A 224 6.64 12.92 2.98
C VAL A 224 7.23 12.69 4.38
N ALA A 225 6.79 11.66 5.08
CA ALA A 225 7.19 11.37 6.46
C ALA A 225 7.21 9.87 6.76
N ASN A 226 8.03 9.44 7.72
CA ASN A 226 8.08 8.06 8.16
C ASN A 226 7.63 7.95 9.62
N PHE A 227 6.44 7.37 9.84
CA PHE A 227 5.84 7.31 11.17
C PHE A 227 6.51 6.35 12.16
N ASN A 228 7.44 5.50 11.68
CA ASN A 228 8.31 4.73 12.56
C ASN A 228 9.47 5.57 13.12
N TYR A 229 9.77 6.72 12.51
CA TYR A 229 10.80 7.67 12.95
C TYR A 229 10.18 8.86 13.69
N THR A 230 9.17 9.48 13.10
CA THR A 230 8.41 10.60 13.66
C THR A 230 6.97 10.19 13.96
N ASP A 231 6.57 10.16 15.22
CA ASP A 231 5.24 9.69 15.60
C ASP A 231 4.19 10.81 15.46
N TYR A 232 3.42 10.76 14.38
CA TYR A 232 2.30 11.68 14.12
C TYR A 232 1.21 11.62 15.21
N PHE A 233 0.99 10.44 15.80
CA PHE A 233 -0.11 10.19 16.73
C PHE A 233 0.24 10.56 18.18
N THR A 234 1.52 10.72 18.49
CA THR A 234 1.98 11.12 19.82
C THR A 234 2.31 12.61 19.88
N PRO A 235 1.72 13.38 20.83
CA PRO A 235 2.10 14.77 21.05
C PRO A 235 3.61 14.92 21.32
N GLY A 236 4.29 15.68 20.45
CA GLY A 236 5.74 15.85 20.52
C GLY A 236 6.55 14.72 19.88
N GLY A 237 5.92 13.85 19.07
CA GLY A 237 6.56 12.74 18.37
C GLY A 237 7.49 13.12 17.21
N GLY A 238 7.72 14.42 16.98
CA GLY A 238 8.75 14.92 16.06
C GLY A 238 8.28 15.21 14.64
N PHE A 239 7.07 14.78 14.26
CA PHE A 239 6.49 15.08 12.95
C PHE A 239 6.35 16.59 12.70
N THR A 240 6.61 17.02 11.46
CA THR A 240 6.49 18.41 11.01
C THR A 240 5.97 18.46 9.58
N TRP A 241 5.38 19.60 9.22
CA TRP A 241 4.84 19.88 7.89
C TRP A 241 5.76 20.78 7.05
N TYR A 242 6.91 21.19 7.59
CA TYR A 242 7.64 22.39 7.15
C TYR A 242 9.07 22.12 6.65
N ASP A 243 9.39 20.88 6.32
CA ASP A 243 10.70 20.38 5.87
C ASP A 243 10.68 19.80 4.43
N ASN A 244 9.52 19.80 3.78
CA ASN A 244 9.37 19.27 2.43
C ASN A 244 9.52 20.35 1.34
N LEU A 245 9.82 19.90 0.12
CA LEU A 245 9.89 20.73 -1.09
C LEU A 245 9.18 20.04 -2.27
N ASP A 246 8.48 20.86 -3.06
CA ASP A 246 7.80 20.42 -4.28
C ASP A 246 8.62 20.73 -5.55
N GLY A 247 8.28 20.06 -6.66
CA GLY A 247 8.80 20.35 -7.98
C GLY A 247 7.97 19.77 -9.12
N PHE A 248 8.39 20.07 -10.35
CA PHE A 248 7.72 19.59 -11.56
C PHE A 248 8.72 19.10 -12.61
N ASP A 249 8.87 17.79 -12.69
CA ASP A 249 9.80 17.12 -13.57
C ASP A 249 9.28 17.11 -15.02
N LYS A 250 10.03 17.78 -15.90
CA LYS A 250 9.73 17.92 -17.34
C LYS A 250 10.69 17.12 -18.23
N THR A 251 11.37 16.11 -17.67
CA THR A 251 12.22 15.21 -18.45
C THR A 251 11.41 14.45 -19.50
N THR A 252 12.08 13.90 -20.51
CA THR A 252 11.43 13.12 -21.57
C THR A 252 11.69 11.63 -21.41
N ASP A 253 10.69 10.83 -21.70
CA ASP A 253 10.82 9.38 -21.85
C ASP A 253 11.58 9.01 -23.14
N GLU A 254 11.79 7.71 -23.35
CA GLU A 254 12.49 7.17 -24.52
C GLU A 254 11.76 7.47 -25.85
N ALA A 255 10.44 7.64 -25.80
CA ALA A 255 9.61 8.01 -26.95
C ALA A 255 9.61 9.52 -27.24
N GLY A 256 10.29 10.33 -26.41
CA GLY A 256 10.43 11.77 -26.57
C GLY A 256 9.26 12.59 -26.01
N TYR A 257 8.36 11.98 -25.26
CA TYR A 257 7.26 12.66 -24.59
C TYR A 257 7.69 13.11 -23.19
N LYS A 258 7.18 14.26 -22.74
CA LYS A 258 7.48 14.79 -21.41
C LYS A 258 6.74 13.99 -20.33
N ARG A 259 7.44 13.63 -19.26
CA ARG A 259 6.87 12.92 -18.11
C ARG A 259 5.92 13.78 -17.27
N ASN A 260 6.20 15.09 -17.18
CA ASN A 260 5.38 16.08 -16.47
C ASN A 260 4.94 15.59 -15.06
N ILE A 261 5.88 15.21 -14.22
CA ILE A 261 5.59 14.65 -12.89
C ILE A 261 5.62 15.78 -11.87
N ALA A 262 4.48 16.08 -11.24
CA ALA A 262 4.45 16.88 -10.01
C ALA A 262 4.94 16.00 -8.87
N TYR A 263 5.92 16.47 -8.09
CA TYR A 263 6.52 15.65 -7.04
C TYR A 263 6.80 16.45 -5.78
N GLN A 264 6.89 15.74 -4.66
CA GLN A 264 7.39 16.25 -3.38
C GLN A 264 8.35 15.24 -2.76
N TYR A 265 9.27 15.74 -1.95
CA TYR A 265 10.20 14.95 -1.12
C TYR A 265 10.52 15.70 0.18
N ASP A 266 11.01 14.94 1.15
CA ASP A 266 11.61 15.48 2.36
C ASP A 266 13.03 15.98 2.12
N THR A 267 13.35 17.20 2.52
CA THR A 267 14.58 17.87 2.04
C THR A 267 15.84 17.25 2.60
N ASP A 268 15.83 16.85 3.88
CA ASP A 268 17.00 16.31 4.57
C ASP A 268 17.00 14.76 4.65
N GLY A 269 15.88 14.12 4.30
CA GLY A 269 15.70 12.68 4.23
C GLY A 269 15.64 12.00 5.59
N ASP A 270 15.54 12.75 6.68
CA ASP A 270 15.46 12.27 8.07
C ASP A 270 16.49 11.18 8.40
N ASP A 271 17.76 11.35 8.03
CA ASP A 271 18.80 10.32 8.21
C ASP A 271 18.47 8.96 7.54
N GLY A 272 17.85 9.01 6.36
CA GLY A 272 17.50 7.83 5.55
C GLY A 272 16.05 7.38 5.70
N TRP A 273 15.30 7.90 6.66
CA TRP A 273 13.95 7.44 6.98
C TRP A 273 12.88 7.95 6.00
N THR A 274 13.12 9.10 5.35
CA THR A 274 12.18 9.73 4.41
C THR A 274 12.77 9.93 3.01
N GLU A 275 13.81 9.15 2.62
CA GLU A 275 14.39 9.17 1.26
C GLU A 275 13.45 8.56 0.20
N SER A 276 12.32 9.22 -0.03
CA SER A 276 11.28 8.84 -0.96
C SER A 276 10.74 10.07 -1.69
N TYR A 277 10.13 9.83 -2.85
CA TYR A 277 9.36 10.80 -3.61
C TYR A 277 7.92 10.32 -3.72
N ILE A 278 6.99 11.26 -3.64
CA ILE A 278 5.66 11.12 -4.24
C ILE A 278 5.67 11.79 -5.61
N GLY A 279 4.98 11.19 -6.58
CA GLY A 279 4.80 11.71 -7.92
C GLY A 279 3.35 11.56 -8.38
N ILE A 280 2.82 12.60 -9.00
CA ILE A 280 1.52 12.58 -9.69
C ILE A 280 1.71 13.07 -11.11
N SER A 281 1.18 12.32 -12.08
CA SER A 281 1.24 12.71 -13.48
C SER A 281 0.04 12.20 -14.28
N MET A 282 -0.13 12.79 -15.46
CA MET A 282 -1.06 12.37 -16.50
C MET A 282 -0.42 11.29 -17.35
N LEU A 283 -1.19 10.24 -17.68
CA LEU A 283 -0.78 9.18 -18.60
C LEU A 283 -1.42 9.34 -19.99
N GLY A 284 -2.68 9.76 -20.05
CA GLY A 284 -3.37 10.03 -21.32
C GLY A 284 -4.89 10.19 -21.17
N SER A 285 -5.57 10.49 -22.28
CA SER A 285 -7.01 10.72 -22.33
C SER A 285 -7.63 10.08 -23.58
N ASN A 286 -8.93 10.26 -23.78
CA ASN A 286 -9.58 9.94 -25.04
C ASN A 286 -9.14 10.85 -26.22
N ILE A 287 -8.23 11.80 -25.99
CA ILE A 287 -7.67 12.71 -27.00
C ILE A 287 -6.16 12.41 -27.17
N PRO A 288 -5.63 12.44 -28.42
CA PRO A 288 -4.20 12.23 -28.66
C PRO A 288 -3.34 13.15 -27.79
N LEU A 289 -2.30 12.59 -27.16
CA LEU A 289 -1.53 13.28 -26.12
C LEU A 289 -0.97 14.64 -26.58
N LYS A 290 -0.61 14.76 -27.87
CA LYS A 290 -0.09 16.01 -28.45
C LYS A 290 -1.04 17.22 -28.35
N TYR A 291 -2.34 16.99 -28.12
CA TYR A 291 -3.35 18.05 -27.96
C TYR A 291 -3.69 18.35 -26.50
N VAL A 292 -3.24 17.51 -25.57
CA VAL A 292 -3.47 17.67 -24.14
C VAL A 292 -2.24 18.32 -23.50
N LYS A 293 -2.47 19.32 -22.65
CA LYS A 293 -1.40 19.99 -21.90
C LYS A 293 -1.45 19.55 -20.45
N SER A 294 -0.27 19.35 -19.88
CA SER A 294 -0.11 19.16 -18.44
C SER A 294 0.31 20.47 -17.78
N ASN A 295 -0.25 20.71 -16.60
CA ASN A 295 -0.21 21.96 -15.88
C ASN A 295 0.13 21.73 -14.41
N TYR A 296 0.98 22.59 -13.86
CA TYR A 296 1.46 22.46 -12.49
C TYR A 296 1.33 23.78 -11.72
N HIS A 297 0.80 23.68 -10.50
CA HIS A 297 0.81 24.76 -9.51
C HIS A 297 1.22 24.21 -8.15
N GLN A 298 1.80 25.08 -7.31
CA GLN A 298 2.02 24.81 -5.90
C GLN A 298 1.75 26.07 -5.06
N TRP A 299 1.43 25.90 -3.79
CA TRP A 299 1.25 26.99 -2.82
C TRP A 299 1.42 26.47 -1.39
N VAL A 300 1.59 27.39 -0.44
CA VAL A 300 1.70 27.03 0.99
C VAL A 300 0.29 26.86 1.58
N TRP A 301 0.14 25.91 2.51
CA TRP A 301 -1.11 25.65 3.25
C TRP A 301 -1.76 26.93 3.76
N THR A 302 -3.06 27.10 3.47
CA THR A 302 -3.93 28.23 3.80
C THR A 302 -3.45 29.60 3.29
N ASN A 303 -2.46 29.64 2.39
CA ASN A 303 -1.84 30.88 1.95
C ASN A 303 -2.42 31.41 0.63
N SER A 304 -3.49 32.20 0.73
CA SER A 304 -4.10 32.90 -0.42
C SER A 304 -3.37 34.18 -0.83
N ASN A 305 -2.35 34.62 -0.08
CA ASN A 305 -1.59 35.83 -0.40
C ASN A 305 -0.12 35.71 0.04
N ASN A 306 0.69 35.19 -0.86
CA ASN A 306 2.09 34.90 -0.60
C ASN A 306 2.97 36.12 -0.96
N SER A 307 3.54 36.80 0.05
CA SER A 307 4.41 37.96 -0.17
C SER A 307 5.74 37.59 -0.83
N ASP A 308 6.24 36.40 -0.55
CA ASP A 308 7.57 35.95 -0.96
C ASP A 308 7.51 35.41 -2.38
N TYR A 309 6.42 34.70 -2.69
CA TYR A 309 6.15 34.11 -4.00
C TYR A 309 4.72 34.43 -4.48
N PRO A 310 4.44 35.65 -4.98
CA PRO A 310 3.06 36.08 -5.30
C PRO A 310 2.30 35.23 -6.31
N ALA A 311 2.98 34.46 -7.18
CA ALA A 311 2.34 33.55 -8.12
C ALA A 311 1.93 32.19 -7.51
N TYR A 312 2.35 31.93 -6.26
CA TYR A 312 2.25 30.66 -5.53
C TYR A 312 1.26 30.80 -4.37
N SER A 313 0.07 31.31 -4.71
CA SER A 313 -1.06 31.48 -3.78
C SER A 313 -2.15 30.44 -4.03
N MET A 314 -2.85 30.07 -2.97
CA MET A 314 -4.05 29.23 -3.03
C MET A 314 -5.18 29.92 -3.83
N PRO A 315 -5.93 29.21 -4.70
CA PRO A 315 -7.12 29.76 -5.34
C PRO A 315 -8.30 29.84 -4.36
N ILE A 316 -9.10 30.89 -4.42
CA ILE A 316 -10.22 31.10 -3.47
C ILE A 316 -11.62 30.92 -4.09
N ASP A 317 -11.72 30.83 -5.41
CA ASP A 317 -12.99 30.61 -6.12
C ASP A 317 -12.81 29.74 -7.37
N ASP A 318 -13.92 29.34 -8.00
CA ASP A 318 -13.92 28.49 -9.18
C ASP A 318 -13.19 29.10 -10.38
N ALA A 319 -13.22 30.42 -10.54
CA ALA A 319 -12.55 31.07 -11.66
C ALA A 319 -11.03 30.97 -11.51
N GLU A 320 -10.52 31.21 -10.31
CA GLU A 320 -9.10 31.05 -9.98
C GLU A 320 -8.67 29.58 -9.98
N ARG A 321 -9.50 28.66 -9.46
CA ARG A 321 -9.25 27.21 -9.52
C ARG A 321 -9.10 26.77 -10.99
N TYR A 322 -10.01 27.19 -11.86
CA TYR A 322 -9.95 26.87 -13.28
C TYR A 322 -8.72 27.46 -13.97
N ASP A 323 -8.33 28.70 -13.64
CA ASP A 323 -7.09 29.31 -14.16
C ASP A 323 -5.85 28.51 -13.79
N LYS A 324 -5.79 27.97 -12.55
CA LYS A 324 -4.70 27.08 -12.14
C LYS A 324 -4.75 25.72 -12.81
N MET A 325 -5.93 25.18 -13.09
CA MET A 325 -6.04 23.90 -13.82
C MET A 325 -5.70 24.03 -15.31
N SER A 326 -5.88 25.22 -15.89
CA SER A 326 -5.69 25.48 -17.32
C SER A 326 -4.34 26.09 -17.68
N SER A 327 -3.51 26.42 -16.68
CA SER A 327 -2.17 26.98 -16.88
C SER A 327 -1.15 26.42 -15.87
N SER A 328 0.13 26.78 -16.03
CA SER A 328 1.16 26.43 -15.05
C SER A 328 1.66 27.67 -14.33
N VAL A 329 2.07 27.51 -13.07
CA VAL A 329 2.74 28.54 -12.30
C VAL A 329 4.01 29.01 -13.03
N PRO A 330 4.29 30.33 -13.10
CA PRO A 330 5.52 30.82 -13.67
C PRO A 330 6.73 30.44 -12.81
N THR A 331 7.80 29.99 -13.45
CA THR A 331 9.09 29.73 -12.81
C THR A 331 9.81 31.04 -12.49
N GLY A 332 10.51 31.08 -11.36
CA GLY A 332 11.36 32.19 -10.96
C GLY A 332 12.85 31.97 -11.24
N THR A 333 13.66 32.96 -10.85
CA THR A 333 15.12 32.94 -10.95
C THR A 333 15.71 33.69 -9.76
N GLY A 334 16.86 33.24 -9.25
CA GLY A 334 17.55 33.90 -8.14
C GLY A 334 17.79 32.94 -6.97
N PRO A 335 18.29 33.45 -5.84
CA PRO A 335 18.66 32.62 -4.68
C PRO A 335 17.48 31.98 -3.95
N ASP A 336 16.26 32.50 -4.16
CA ASP A 336 15.02 31.99 -3.55
C ASP A 336 14.34 30.89 -4.41
N TYR A 337 14.96 30.53 -5.53
CA TYR A 337 14.45 29.52 -6.45
C TYR A 337 15.49 28.43 -6.69
N THR A 338 15.01 27.20 -6.87
CA THR A 338 15.81 26.07 -7.33
C THR A 338 16.31 26.29 -8.76
N ASP A 339 17.25 25.46 -9.21
CA ASP A 339 17.73 25.49 -10.60
C ASP A 339 16.61 25.23 -11.63
N GLU A 340 15.53 24.56 -11.20
CA GLU A 340 14.33 24.31 -12.01
C GLU A 340 13.30 25.46 -11.94
N GLY A 341 13.56 26.47 -11.11
CA GLY A 341 12.80 27.71 -11.03
C GLY A 341 11.60 27.67 -10.07
N TYR A 342 11.55 26.70 -9.15
CA TYR A 342 10.52 26.59 -8.10
C TYR A 342 11.06 27.12 -6.76
N PRO A 343 10.21 27.57 -5.82
CA PRO A 343 10.63 28.01 -4.49
C PRO A 343 11.64 27.04 -3.85
N SER A 344 12.74 27.56 -3.32
CA SER A 344 13.81 26.73 -2.72
C SER A 344 13.77 26.65 -1.19
N SER A 345 12.77 27.28 -0.57
CA SER A 345 12.59 27.24 0.89
C SER A 345 11.55 26.20 1.27
N GLU A 346 11.91 25.36 2.24
CA GLU A 346 11.01 24.36 2.86
C GLU A 346 9.75 25.02 3.42
N ASN A 347 8.61 24.33 3.29
CA ASN A 347 7.32 24.76 3.82
C ASN A 347 6.30 23.63 3.77
N SER A 348 5.10 23.90 4.29
CA SER A 348 3.90 23.06 4.07
C SER A 348 3.36 23.34 2.67
N TRP A 349 4.10 22.83 1.67
CA TRP A 349 3.78 22.99 0.26
C TRP A 349 2.73 21.97 -0.17
N LEU A 350 1.76 22.46 -0.93
CA LEU A 350 0.78 21.67 -1.66
C LEU A 350 1.01 21.85 -3.13
N PHE A 351 0.66 20.84 -3.92
CA PHE A 351 0.69 20.95 -5.37
C PHE A 351 -0.62 20.49 -6.03
N LEU A 352 -0.82 20.99 -7.25
CA LEU A 352 -1.88 20.62 -8.16
C LEU A 352 -1.26 20.22 -9.49
N MET A 353 -1.44 18.96 -9.88
CA MET A 353 -1.16 18.46 -11.21
C MET A 353 -2.47 18.35 -11.98
N SER A 354 -2.58 19.02 -13.12
CA SER A 354 -3.79 19.01 -13.95
C SER A 354 -3.47 18.82 -15.42
N SER A 355 -4.46 18.40 -16.21
CA SER A 355 -4.32 18.26 -17.65
C SER A 355 -5.62 18.54 -18.40
N GLY A 356 -5.48 19.08 -19.61
CA GLY A 356 -6.57 19.45 -20.50
C GLY A 356 -6.10 20.37 -21.65
N PRO A 357 -7.01 20.91 -22.47
CA PRO A 357 -8.45 20.66 -22.43
C PRO A 357 -8.82 19.27 -22.94
N ILE A 358 -9.88 18.67 -22.40
CA ILE A 358 -10.50 17.43 -22.88
C ILE A 358 -12.00 17.59 -23.14
N GLY A 359 -12.57 16.66 -23.90
CA GLY A 359 -13.99 16.59 -24.28
C GLY A 359 -14.23 15.42 -25.23
N SER A 360 -15.42 15.36 -25.83
CA SER A 360 -15.78 14.34 -26.83
C SER A 360 -15.72 14.87 -28.27
N VAL A 361 -15.87 16.18 -28.46
CA VAL A 361 -15.93 16.82 -29.79
C VAL A 361 -14.97 18.01 -29.84
N PRO A 362 -14.10 18.13 -30.86
CA PRO A 362 -13.23 19.30 -31.00
C PRO A 362 -14.05 20.54 -31.39
N ILE A 363 -13.78 21.67 -30.74
CA ILE A 363 -14.37 22.98 -31.05
C ILE A 363 -13.60 23.65 -32.19
N ALA A 364 -12.27 23.47 -32.22
CA ALA A 364 -11.37 24.03 -33.23
C ALA A 364 -10.72 22.92 -34.06
N GLU A 365 -10.43 23.21 -35.34
CA GLU A 365 -9.79 22.24 -36.27
C GLU A 365 -8.40 21.79 -35.79
N ASP A 366 -7.70 22.62 -35.03
CA ASP A 366 -6.37 22.32 -34.47
C ASP A 366 -6.42 21.52 -33.16
N SER A 367 -7.62 21.14 -32.70
CA SER A 367 -7.85 20.38 -31.47
C SER A 367 -7.32 21.06 -30.20
N THR A 368 -7.19 22.39 -30.21
CA THR A 368 -6.77 23.17 -29.03
C THR A 368 -7.90 23.45 -28.04
N SER A 369 -9.15 23.14 -28.41
CA SER A 369 -10.34 23.35 -27.59
C SER A 369 -11.37 22.26 -27.88
N TRP A 370 -12.09 21.82 -26.84
CA TRP A 370 -12.97 20.66 -26.87
C TRP A 370 -14.29 20.91 -26.13
N ALA A 371 -15.35 20.27 -26.60
CA ALA A 371 -16.68 20.29 -26.01
C ALA A 371 -17.04 18.90 -25.49
N LEU A 372 -17.77 18.87 -24.38
CA LEU A 372 -18.51 17.72 -23.89
C LEU A 372 -20.01 18.05 -23.91
N PRO A 373 -20.73 17.72 -25.00
CA PRO A 373 -22.17 17.89 -25.10
C PRO A 373 -22.95 17.08 -24.05
N PRO A 374 -24.23 17.42 -23.79
CA PRO A 374 -25.11 16.64 -22.93
C PRO A 374 -25.18 15.15 -23.33
N GLY A 375 -24.94 14.26 -22.37
CA GLY A 375 -24.96 12.81 -22.54
C GLY A 375 -23.66 12.19 -23.04
N ASP A 376 -22.68 12.98 -23.45
CA ASP A 376 -21.37 12.48 -23.88
C ASP A 376 -20.44 12.24 -22.68
N SER A 377 -19.41 11.42 -22.91
CA SER A 377 -18.34 11.15 -21.95
C SER A 377 -16.95 11.44 -22.53
N CYS A 378 -16.03 11.88 -21.67
CA CYS A 378 -14.59 11.91 -21.93
C CYS A 378 -13.84 11.16 -20.83
N GLN A 379 -12.55 10.89 -21.04
CA GLN A 379 -11.73 10.10 -20.10
C GLN A 379 -10.37 10.73 -19.88
N ILE A 380 -9.86 10.59 -18.67
CA ILE A 380 -8.50 10.98 -18.29
C ILE A 380 -7.90 9.94 -17.36
N ALA A 381 -6.67 9.50 -17.63
CA ALA A 381 -5.91 8.58 -16.82
C ALA A 381 -4.71 9.28 -16.20
N MET A 382 -4.60 9.20 -14.88
CA MET A 382 -3.53 9.74 -14.07
C MET A 382 -2.84 8.62 -13.29
N THR A 383 -1.66 8.89 -12.77
CA THR A 383 -0.93 7.98 -11.89
C THR A 383 -0.56 8.69 -10.60
N VAL A 384 -0.67 7.95 -9.50
CA VAL A 384 0.01 8.23 -8.23
C VAL A 384 1.16 7.24 -8.15
N LEU A 385 2.40 7.70 -8.01
CA LEU A 385 3.58 6.85 -7.93
C LEU A 385 4.53 7.27 -6.82
N CYS A 386 5.24 6.33 -6.25
CA CYS A 386 6.25 6.58 -5.22
C CYS A 386 7.59 5.99 -5.67
N ALA A 387 8.69 6.55 -5.17
CA ALA A 387 10.02 6.03 -5.45
C ALA A 387 11.02 6.38 -4.36
N ARG A 388 11.76 5.39 -3.88
CA ARG A 388 12.94 5.64 -3.03
C ARG A 388 14.00 6.38 -3.83
N TRP A 389 14.78 7.23 -3.17
CA TRP A 389 15.88 7.96 -3.80
C TRP A 389 16.84 6.99 -4.49
N ALA A 390 17.31 7.36 -5.68
CA ALA A 390 18.33 6.56 -6.35
C ALA A 390 19.65 6.63 -5.57
N PRO A 391 20.33 5.49 -5.33
CA PRO A 391 21.56 5.47 -4.55
C PRO A 391 22.67 6.26 -5.26
N GLY A 392 23.53 6.89 -4.46
CA GLY A 392 24.71 7.62 -4.95
C GLY A 392 24.47 9.07 -5.38
N ALA A 393 23.25 9.60 -5.21
CA ALA A 393 22.95 11.03 -5.39
C ALA A 393 22.65 11.70 -4.04
N GLY A 394 23.50 12.65 -3.63
CA GLY A 394 23.38 13.29 -2.30
C GLY A 394 22.44 14.49 -2.23
N SER A 395 22.15 15.15 -3.36
CA SER A 395 21.27 16.33 -3.42
C SER A 395 20.18 16.14 -4.46
N GLU A 396 19.10 16.93 -4.34
CA GLU A 396 18.01 16.94 -5.30
C GLU A 396 18.53 17.13 -6.73
N SER A 397 18.16 16.20 -7.61
CA SER A 397 18.59 16.18 -9.00
C SER A 397 17.80 15.13 -9.80
N SER A 398 17.82 15.28 -11.12
CA SER A 398 17.31 14.25 -12.05
C SER A 398 17.94 12.87 -11.81
N ILE A 399 19.21 12.82 -11.37
CA ILE A 399 19.89 11.56 -11.03
C ILE A 399 19.27 10.93 -9.78
N ARG A 400 18.98 11.71 -8.73
CA ARG A 400 18.31 11.23 -7.50
C ARG A 400 16.89 10.73 -7.79
N ARG A 401 16.21 11.35 -8.76
CA ARG A 401 14.86 10.97 -9.24
C ARG A 401 14.84 9.78 -10.21
N LYS A 402 15.97 9.11 -10.51
CA LYS A 402 16.01 8.03 -11.50
C LYS A 402 14.94 6.95 -11.26
N ASN A 403 14.73 6.52 -10.02
CA ASN A 403 13.71 5.53 -9.70
C ASN A 403 12.28 6.05 -9.95
N LEU A 404 12.03 7.33 -9.69
CA LEU A 404 10.75 7.99 -10.00
C LEU A 404 10.47 7.98 -11.50
N HIS A 405 11.50 8.24 -12.33
CA HIS A 405 11.39 8.17 -13.79
C HIS A 405 11.07 6.75 -14.26
N VAL A 406 11.78 5.74 -13.74
CA VAL A 406 11.53 4.34 -14.09
C VAL A 406 10.11 3.91 -13.72
N ASN A 407 9.65 4.26 -12.51
CA ASN A 407 8.31 3.91 -12.06
C ASN A 407 7.23 4.60 -12.90
N TYR A 408 7.43 5.88 -13.27
CA TYR A 408 6.53 6.59 -14.16
C TYR A 408 6.51 5.96 -15.56
N ASP A 409 7.67 5.61 -16.10
CA ASP A 409 7.77 5.02 -17.44
C ASP A 409 7.04 3.67 -17.50
N TRP A 410 7.05 2.88 -16.42
CA TRP A 410 6.24 1.66 -16.32
C TRP A 410 4.73 1.93 -16.20
N ALA A 411 4.31 2.95 -15.45
CA ALA A 411 2.92 3.37 -15.41
C ALA A 411 2.44 3.83 -16.79
N GLN A 412 3.27 4.58 -17.51
CA GLN A 412 3.01 5.04 -18.87
C GLN A 412 2.93 3.87 -19.85
N LYS A 413 3.87 2.92 -19.80
CA LYS A 413 3.84 1.69 -20.62
C LYS A 413 2.55 0.88 -20.38
N ALA A 414 2.13 0.75 -19.12
CA ALA A 414 0.87 0.10 -18.79
C ALA A 414 -0.31 0.82 -19.48
N TYR A 415 -0.41 2.14 -19.36
CA TYR A 415 -1.49 2.91 -19.98
C TYR A 415 -1.47 2.88 -21.52
N ASP A 416 -0.28 3.05 -22.11
CA ASP A 416 -0.07 3.03 -23.55
C ASP A 416 -0.56 1.69 -24.11
N GLY A 417 -0.17 0.58 -23.49
CA GLY A 417 -0.51 -0.77 -23.96
C GLY A 417 -0.05 -0.94 -25.41
N GLU A 418 -1.00 -1.12 -26.32
CA GLU A 418 -0.73 -1.22 -27.75
C GLU A 418 -0.47 0.14 -28.45
N ASP A 419 -0.95 1.25 -27.89
CA ASP A 419 -0.83 2.61 -28.47
C ASP A 419 0.56 3.22 -28.21
N LYS A 420 1.57 2.72 -28.92
CA LYS A 420 2.99 3.05 -28.71
C LYS A 420 3.31 4.50 -28.98
N ASN A 421 2.52 5.16 -29.83
CA ASN A 421 2.77 6.53 -30.25
C ASN A 421 1.80 7.55 -29.62
N ARG A 422 0.87 7.12 -28.76
CA ARG A 422 -0.06 7.95 -27.97
C ARG A 422 -1.00 8.80 -28.84
N ASN A 423 -1.37 8.27 -30.01
CA ASN A 423 -2.26 8.94 -30.95
C ASN A 423 -3.72 8.47 -30.82
N ASN A 424 -4.01 7.49 -29.95
CA ASN A 424 -5.32 6.86 -29.77
C ASN A 424 -5.89 6.18 -31.02
N ILE A 425 -5.05 5.74 -31.95
CA ILE A 425 -5.39 5.03 -33.19
C ILE A 425 -4.61 3.72 -33.20
N LEU A 426 -5.28 2.61 -33.54
CA LEU A 426 -4.62 1.32 -33.71
C LEU A 426 -3.85 1.32 -35.03
N ASP A 427 -2.52 1.49 -34.97
CA ASP A 427 -1.65 1.52 -36.15
C ASP A 427 -1.18 0.11 -36.57
N GLU A 428 -0.64 0.01 -37.79
CA GLU A 428 -0.11 -1.27 -38.31
C GLU A 428 1.04 -1.78 -37.43
N GLY A 429 0.86 -2.97 -36.84
CA GLY A 429 1.84 -3.60 -35.95
C GLY A 429 1.64 -3.30 -34.46
N GLU A 430 0.57 -2.60 -34.09
CA GLU A 430 0.19 -2.38 -32.68
C GLU A 430 -0.79 -3.45 -32.15
N ASP A 431 -1.63 -4.04 -33.01
CA ASP A 431 -2.61 -5.08 -32.65
C ASP A 431 -1.91 -6.44 -32.40
N VAL A 432 -1.49 -6.69 -31.15
CA VAL A 432 -0.69 -7.88 -30.77
C VAL A 432 -1.55 -9.13 -30.77
N ASN A 433 -2.81 -9.02 -30.35
CA ASN A 433 -3.72 -10.16 -30.22
C ASN A 433 -4.69 -10.34 -31.40
N GLY A 434 -4.72 -9.41 -32.35
CA GLY A 434 -5.52 -9.48 -33.58
C GLY A 434 -7.01 -9.21 -33.39
N ASN A 435 -7.41 -8.52 -32.32
CA ASN A 435 -8.81 -8.26 -31.98
C ASN A 435 -9.38 -7.00 -32.65
N GLY A 436 -8.53 -6.17 -33.27
CA GLY A 436 -8.91 -4.94 -33.95
C GLY A 436 -9.33 -3.78 -33.03
N VAL A 437 -8.99 -3.82 -31.74
CA VAL A 437 -9.20 -2.73 -30.77
C VAL A 437 -7.88 -2.44 -30.03
N ILE A 438 -7.66 -1.19 -29.64
CA ILE A 438 -6.49 -0.82 -28.84
C ILE A 438 -6.67 -1.35 -27.41
N ASP A 439 -5.79 -2.26 -26.99
CA ASP A 439 -5.73 -2.72 -25.61
C ASP A 439 -4.81 -1.83 -24.77
N ARG A 440 -5.34 -1.38 -23.63
CA ARG A 440 -4.63 -0.55 -22.62
C ARG A 440 -4.54 -1.31 -21.30
N TYR A 441 -3.63 -0.88 -20.44
CA TYR A 441 -3.38 -1.45 -19.10
C TYR A 441 -2.83 -2.87 -19.14
N ILE A 442 -2.15 -3.22 -20.24
CA ILE A 442 -1.49 -4.50 -20.42
C ILE A 442 -0.01 -4.35 -20.08
N LEU A 443 0.51 -5.31 -19.32
CA LEU A 443 1.90 -5.41 -18.95
C LEU A 443 2.37 -6.83 -19.27
N PRO A 444 3.66 -7.04 -19.61
CA PRO A 444 4.27 -8.36 -19.51
C PRO A 444 3.99 -8.94 -18.12
N ALA A 445 3.83 -10.25 -18.00
CA ALA A 445 3.50 -10.88 -16.74
C ALA A 445 4.45 -12.05 -16.47
N PRO A 446 5.22 -12.02 -15.37
CA PRO A 446 5.93 -13.21 -14.94
C PRO A 446 4.94 -14.35 -14.65
N PRO A 447 5.41 -15.61 -14.66
CA PRO A 447 4.63 -16.74 -14.17
C PRO A 447 4.12 -16.45 -12.75
N PRO A 448 2.89 -16.87 -12.39
CA PRO A 448 2.34 -16.60 -11.07
C PRO A 448 3.19 -17.27 -9.99
N SER A 449 3.20 -16.69 -8.79
CA SER A 449 3.86 -17.31 -7.64
C SER A 449 3.32 -18.74 -7.44
N PRO A 450 4.18 -19.74 -7.20
CA PRO A 450 3.72 -21.10 -6.98
C PRO A 450 2.98 -21.21 -5.66
N ASN A 451 1.86 -21.94 -5.61
CA ASN A 451 1.18 -22.18 -4.33
C ASN A 451 2.15 -22.89 -3.38
N MET A 452 2.35 -22.34 -2.18
CA MET A 452 3.36 -22.81 -1.22
C MET A 452 2.70 -23.27 0.08
N GLU A 453 3.27 -24.28 0.73
CA GLU A 453 2.94 -24.65 2.11
C GLU A 453 4.22 -24.81 2.93
N LEU A 454 4.15 -24.53 4.23
CA LEU A 454 5.30 -24.66 5.13
C LEU A 454 4.96 -25.54 6.32
N THR A 455 5.94 -26.34 6.72
CA THR A 455 5.95 -27.06 7.99
C THR A 455 7.11 -26.57 8.84
N VAL A 456 6.88 -26.48 10.14
CA VAL A 456 7.79 -25.84 11.09
C VAL A 456 8.10 -26.81 12.22
N ASP A 457 9.39 -27.00 12.51
CA ASP A 457 9.87 -27.84 13.62
C ASP A 457 11.10 -27.21 14.30
N ASP A 458 11.70 -27.93 15.25
CA ASP A 458 12.84 -27.47 16.05
C ASP A 458 14.03 -27.12 15.16
N ARG A 459 14.25 -25.80 14.98
CA ARG A 459 15.33 -25.21 14.17
C ARG A 459 15.29 -25.60 12.69
N GLU A 460 14.14 -26.02 12.19
CA GLU A 460 13.96 -26.44 10.81
C GLU A 460 12.62 -25.95 10.25
N ILE A 461 12.65 -25.56 8.97
CA ILE A 461 11.45 -25.18 8.21
C ILE A 461 11.53 -25.92 6.89
N THR A 462 10.49 -26.68 6.56
CA THR A 462 10.37 -27.35 5.26
C THR A 462 9.29 -26.68 4.44
N LEU A 463 9.68 -26.22 3.25
CA LEU A 463 8.82 -25.58 2.27
C LEU A 463 8.40 -26.60 1.23
N TYR A 464 7.16 -26.50 0.76
CA TYR A 464 6.60 -27.29 -0.32
C TYR A 464 5.92 -26.38 -1.32
N TRP A 465 6.04 -26.65 -2.62
CA TRP A 465 5.33 -25.86 -3.62
C TRP A 465 4.80 -26.67 -4.82
N GLN A 466 3.79 -26.10 -5.47
CA GLN A 466 3.12 -26.67 -6.64
C GLN A 466 3.79 -26.22 -7.95
N ALA A 467 3.57 -27.01 -9.01
CA ALA A 467 4.05 -26.71 -10.36
C ALA A 467 3.07 -25.83 -11.18
N ASN A 468 2.22 -25.02 -10.53
CA ASN A 468 1.19 -24.23 -11.21
C ASN A 468 1.79 -23.16 -12.13
N ALA A 469 2.96 -22.61 -11.78
CA ALA A 469 3.66 -21.62 -12.57
C ALA A 469 4.16 -22.15 -13.92
N GLU A 470 4.54 -23.43 -14.01
CA GLU A 470 5.23 -24.01 -15.19
C GLU A 470 4.37 -24.06 -16.46
N ARG A 471 3.06 -23.84 -16.35
CA ARG A 471 2.10 -23.91 -17.47
C ARG A 471 1.46 -22.57 -17.80
N PHE A 472 1.88 -21.50 -17.12
CA PHE A 472 1.40 -20.16 -17.36
C PHE A 472 1.73 -19.70 -18.78
N VAL A 473 0.84 -18.90 -19.36
CA VAL A 473 0.98 -18.32 -20.70
C VAL A 473 1.02 -16.81 -20.50
N ASP A 474 2.10 -16.16 -20.93
CA ASP A 474 2.25 -14.72 -20.78
C ASP A 474 1.19 -13.95 -21.63
N PRO A 475 0.52 -12.92 -21.08
CA PRO A 475 -0.53 -12.19 -21.78
C PRO A 475 -0.06 -11.40 -23.01
N ILE A 476 1.20 -11.03 -23.10
CA ILE A 476 1.77 -10.24 -24.20
C ILE A 476 2.36 -11.17 -25.27
N SER A 477 3.31 -12.02 -24.91
CA SER A 477 4.01 -12.92 -25.84
C SER A 477 3.11 -14.08 -26.30
N GLN A 478 2.09 -14.44 -25.51
CA GLN A 478 1.24 -15.62 -25.73
C GLN A 478 2.03 -16.95 -25.71
N GLU A 479 3.24 -16.94 -25.16
CA GLU A 479 4.12 -18.11 -25.02
C GLU A 479 4.13 -18.64 -23.58
N LYS A 480 4.63 -19.88 -23.43
CA LYS A 480 4.93 -20.46 -22.12
C LYS A 480 6.43 -20.32 -21.89
N ASP A 481 6.80 -19.31 -21.13
CA ASP A 481 8.17 -18.83 -20.97
C ASP A 481 8.72 -19.02 -19.55
N PHE A 482 8.08 -19.85 -18.72
CA PHE A 482 8.59 -20.23 -17.40
C PHE A 482 10.04 -20.75 -17.48
N GLU A 483 10.91 -20.26 -16.60
CA GLU A 483 12.31 -20.66 -16.52
C GLU A 483 12.67 -21.37 -15.21
N GLY A 484 12.20 -20.89 -14.07
CA GLY A 484 12.63 -21.43 -12.79
C GLY A 484 11.93 -20.90 -11.55
N TYR A 485 12.42 -21.35 -10.40
CA TYR A 485 11.98 -20.97 -9.07
C TYR A 485 13.13 -20.39 -8.26
N ARG A 486 12.83 -19.35 -7.47
CA ARG A 486 13.73 -18.81 -6.45
C ARG A 486 13.11 -18.95 -5.07
N ILE A 487 13.92 -19.36 -4.11
CA ILE A 487 13.52 -19.54 -2.71
C ILE A 487 14.17 -18.45 -1.89
N TYR A 488 13.36 -17.67 -1.19
CA TYR A 488 13.80 -16.58 -0.33
C TYR A 488 13.43 -16.84 1.13
N GLY A 489 14.28 -16.36 2.02
CA GLY A 489 14.00 -16.30 3.45
C GLY A 489 14.31 -14.93 4.03
N ALA A 490 13.83 -14.67 5.24
CA ALA A 490 14.17 -13.49 6.01
C ALA A 490 15.68 -13.28 6.11
N ARG A 491 16.12 -12.02 6.09
CA ARG A 491 17.53 -11.65 6.12
C ARG A 491 18.29 -12.36 7.25
N LYS A 492 19.30 -13.17 6.88
CA LYS A 492 20.11 -13.94 7.84
C LYS A 492 21.23 -13.14 8.51
N THR A 493 21.57 -11.98 7.98
CA THR A 493 22.65 -11.10 8.47
C THR A 493 22.13 -9.75 8.96
N ALA A 494 22.67 -9.22 10.06
CA ALA A 494 22.34 -7.88 10.53
C ALA A 494 23.07 -6.80 9.69
N ASN A 495 22.82 -6.76 8.38
CA ASN A 495 23.24 -5.67 7.50
C ASN A 495 22.01 -5.12 6.78
N GLU A 496 21.61 -3.91 7.17
CA GLU A 496 20.42 -3.25 6.63
C GLU A 496 20.54 -2.91 5.14
N GLU A 497 21.75 -2.80 4.62
CA GLU A 497 22.01 -2.54 3.19
C GLU A 497 21.70 -3.74 2.28
N LEU A 498 21.56 -4.95 2.84
CA LEU A 498 21.34 -6.18 2.06
C LEU A 498 19.86 -6.47 1.76
N GLY A 499 18.95 -5.54 2.07
CA GLY A 499 17.52 -5.69 1.84
C GLY A 499 16.81 -6.59 2.86
N GLU A 500 15.55 -6.91 2.59
CA GLU A 500 14.67 -7.67 3.50
C GLU A 500 14.85 -9.19 3.35
N PHE A 501 15.04 -9.66 2.11
CA PHE A 501 15.11 -11.07 1.78
C PHE A 501 16.54 -11.50 1.45
N THR A 502 16.84 -12.76 1.74
CA THR A 502 18.05 -13.46 1.28
C THR A 502 17.64 -14.58 0.34
N LEU A 503 18.22 -14.60 -0.87
CA LEU A 503 18.10 -15.73 -1.79
C LEU A 503 18.79 -16.96 -1.17
N LEU A 504 18.02 -18.01 -0.93
CA LEU A 504 18.48 -19.26 -0.33
C LEU A 504 18.87 -20.29 -1.38
N ALA A 505 18.10 -20.38 -2.46
CA ALA A 505 18.33 -21.29 -3.57
C ALA A 505 17.63 -20.78 -4.83
N GLU A 506 18.17 -21.16 -5.99
CA GLU A 506 17.59 -20.95 -7.31
C GLU A 506 17.65 -22.27 -8.07
N PHE A 507 16.55 -22.61 -8.73
CA PHE A 507 16.43 -23.80 -9.56
C PHE A 507 15.79 -23.45 -10.90
N ASP A 508 16.38 -23.91 -11.99
CA ASP A 508 16.02 -23.53 -13.35
C ASP A 508 16.02 -24.71 -14.31
N LEU A 509 15.39 -24.52 -15.47
CA LEU A 509 15.38 -25.50 -16.54
C LEU A 509 16.81 -25.79 -17.04
N LYS A 510 17.01 -26.99 -17.57
CA LYS A 510 18.26 -27.37 -18.25
C LYS A 510 18.14 -27.02 -19.74
N ASN A 511 18.44 -25.77 -20.09
CA ASN A 511 18.39 -25.18 -21.43
C ASN A 511 19.65 -24.29 -21.69
N ASP A 512 19.50 -23.20 -22.46
CA ASP A 512 20.59 -22.26 -22.78
C ASP A 512 20.57 -20.98 -21.90
N ILE A 513 19.71 -20.94 -20.88
CA ILE A 513 19.46 -19.81 -19.97
C ILE A 513 19.87 -20.22 -18.55
N GLY A 514 20.29 -19.25 -17.72
CA GLY A 514 20.54 -19.50 -16.29
C GLY A 514 21.72 -20.43 -15.93
N TYR A 515 21.66 -21.00 -14.73
CA TYR A 515 22.66 -21.90 -14.15
C TYR A 515 22.46 -23.38 -14.54
N ASN A 516 21.30 -23.74 -15.10
CA ASN A 516 20.98 -25.09 -15.57
C ASN A 516 21.08 -26.17 -14.49
N SER A 517 20.65 -25.82 -13.29
CA SER A 517 20.63 -26.68 -12.10
C SER A 517 19.64 -27.83 -12.23
N GLY A 518 18.49 -27.62 -12.89
CA GLY A 518 17.37 -28.54 -12.90
C GLY A 518 16.69 -28.66 -11.53
N PHE A 519 15.56 -29.36 -11.51
CA PHE A 519 14.75 -29.49 -10.29
C PHE A 519 15.02 -30.76 -9.48
N ASP A 520 16.00 -31.59 -9.87
CA ASP A 520 16.23 -32.91 -9.26
C ASP A 520 16.51 -32.85 -7.76
N ALA A 521 17.15 -31.77 -7.28
CA ALA A 521 17.50 -31.57 -5.87
C ALA A 521 16.29 -31.26 -4.96
N VAL A 522 15.20 -30.75 -5.54
CA VAL A 522 13.99 -30.34 -4.81
C VAL A 522 12.76 -31.13 -5.21
N ARG A 523 12.86 -31.99 -6.22
CA ARG A 523 11.75 -32.79 -6.72
C ARG A 523 11.35 -33.85 -5.70
N ILE A 524 10.06 -33.93 -5.42
CA ILE A 524 9.50 -35.02 -4.64
C ILE A 524 9.45 -36.27 -5.52
N VAL A 525 9.93 -37.39 -4.95
CA VAL A 525 10.00 -38.68 -5.64
C VAL A 525 9.37 -39.79 -4.81
N ASN A 526 8.82 -40.79 -5.48
CA ASN A 526 8.29 -41.99 -4.85
C ASN A 526 9.42 -42.95 -4.39
N ASP A 527 9.06 -44.06 -3.75
CA ASP A 527 9.99 -45.11 -3.30
C ASP A 527 10.89 -45.69 -4.41
N SER A 528 10.49 -45.55 -5.68
CA SER A 528 11.25 -46.00 -6.85
C SER A 528 12.15 -44.92 -7.45
N GLY A 529 12.14 -43.70 -6.89
CA GLY A 529 12.90 -42.55 -7.36
C GLY A 529 12.29 -41.81 -8.55
N GLU A 530 11.02 -42.08 -8.88
CA GLU A 530 10.31 -41.40 -9.97
C GLU A 530 9.59 -40.14 -9.46
N PRO A 531 9.41 -39.10 -10.29
CA PRO A 531 8.66 -37.89 -9.90
C PRO A 531 7.30 -38.22 -9.31
N ASP A 532 7.00 -37.65 -8.15
CA ASP A 532 5.74 -37.83 -7.43
C ASP A 532 5.28 -36.51 -6.79
N SER A 533 4.23 -36.58 -5.99
CA SER A 533 3.70 -35.47 -5.22
C SER A 533 3.31 -35.93 -3.81
N ILE A 534 3.29 -35.01 -2.86
CA ILE A 534 2.70 -35.23 -1.54
C ILE A 534 1.41 -34.44 -1.40
N VAL A 535 0.52 -34.91 -0.54
CA VAL A 535 -0.72 -34.22 -0.22
C VAL A 535 -0.58 -33.49 1.11
N ILE A 536 -0.75 -32.17 1.08
CA ILE A 536 -0.85 -31.30 2.26
C ILE A 536 -2.15 -30.50 2.09
N ASN A 537 -3.01 -30.48 3.10
CA ASN A 537 -4.29 -29.73 3.06
C ASN A 537 -5.10 -30.00 1.77
N GLU A 538 -5.23 -31.28 1.39
CA GLU A 538 -5.93 -31.74 0.17
C GLU A 538 -5.32 -31.29 -1.18
N SER A 539 -4.15 -30.64 -1.14
CA SER A 539 -3.43 -30.11 -2.29
C SER A 539 -2.15 -30.89 -2.59
N TYR A 540 -1.82 -31.04 -3.87
CA TYR A 540 -0.67 -31.83 -4.34
C TYR A 540 0.57 -30.95 -4.56
N PHE A 541 1.62 -31.18 -3.79
CA PHE A 541 2.90 -30.48 -3.87
C PHE A 541 3.95 -31.35 -4.56
N HIS A 542 4.76 -30.74 -5.44
CA HIS A 542 5.65 -31.46 -6.35
C HIS A 542 7.13 -31.26 -5.99
N TYR A 543 7.41 -30.22 -5.20
CA TYR A 543 8.76 -29.81 -4.83
C TYR A 543 8.84 -29.55 -3.32
N THR A 544 10.04 -29.74 -2.75
CA THR A 544 10.34 -29.56 -1.34
C THR A 544 11.74 -28.98 -1.11
N TYR A 545 11.90 -28.17 -0.07
CA TYR A 545 13.18 -27.61 0.35
C TYR A 545 13.23 -27.45 1.88
N SER A 546 14.27 -27.97 2.53
CA SER A 546 14.49 -27.78 3.97
C SER A 546 15.53 -26.70 4.27
N ASN A 547 15.16 -25.77 5.15
CA ASN A 547 16.04 -24.74 5.68
C ASN A 547 16.31 -24.99 7.17
N GLU A 548 17.47 -25.59 7.44
CA GLU A 548 17.94 -25.90 8.80
C GLU A 548 18.68 -24.71 9.46
N GLY A 549 18.81 -24.79 10.79
CA GLY A 549 19.63 -23.86 11.59
C GLY A 549 18.94 -22.54 11.92
N VAL A 550 17.63 -22.45 11.73
CA VAL A 550 16.83 -21.31 12.20
C VAL A 550 16.71 -21.31 13.72
N LYS A 551 16.46 -20.14 14.30
CA LYS A 551 16.32 -19.99 15.75
C LYS A 551 14.86 -20.03 16.14
N ASN A 552 14.51 -20.86 17.12
CA ASN A 552 13.14 -20.92 17.64
C ASN A 552 12.71 -19.59 18.30
N GLY A 553 11.44 -19.25 18.13
CA GLY A 553 10.80 -18.04 18.67
C GLY A 553 11.26 -16.74 18.04
N TRP A 554 12.03 -16.80 16.96
CA TRP A 554 12.33 -15.65 16.12
C TRP A 554 11.41 -15.64 14.92
N LEU A 555 10.85 -14.47 14.62
CA LEU A 555 10.12 -14.25 13.38
C LEU A 555 11.06 -14.53 12.21
N ASN A 556 10.64 -15.47 11.37
CA ASN A 556 11.18 -15.67 10.04
C ASN A 556 10.03 -15.53 9.05
N TYR A 557 10.38 -15.46 7.77
CA TYR A 557 9.40 -15.52 6.70
C TYR A 557 10.08 -16.03 5.44
N PHE A 558 9.30 -16.64 4.57
CA PHE A 558 9.80 -17.25 3.35
C PHE A 558 8.86 -16.95 2.20
N ALA A 559 9.40 -16.91 1.00
CA ALA A 559 8.65 -16.78 -0.23
C ALA A 559 9.29 -17.68 -1.29
N ILE A 560 8.44 -18.24 -2.15
CA ILE A 560 8.88 -18.89 -3.38
C ILE A 560 8.25 -18.11 -4.53
N THR A 561 9.09 -17.73 -5.48
CA THR A 561 8.70 -17.02 -6.70
C THR A 561 9.00 -17.88 -7.91
N ALA A 562 8.31 -17.57 -9.01
CA ALA A 562 8.61 -18.10 -10.32
C ALA A 562 9.11 -16.97 -11.23
N TYR A 563 9.98 -17.28 -12.17
CA TYR A 563 10.49 -16.32 -13.15
C TYR A 563 10.49 -16.90 -14.56
N ASP A 564 10.42 -16.01 -15.55
CA ASP A 564 10.44 -16.33 -16.98
C ASP A 564 11.83 -16.21 -17.61
N GLN A 565 11.90 -16.50 -18.90
CA GLN A 565 13.09 -16.41 -19.73
C GLN A 565 13.48 -14.98 -20.12
N GLY A 566 12.59 -14.00 -19.92
CA GLY A 566 12.63 -12.69 -20.55
C GLY A 566 12.39 -12.75 -22.07
N ASP A 567 12.41 -11.58 -22.71
CA ASP A 567 12.26 -11.45 -24.16
C ASP A 567 13.33 -10.48 -24.72
N PRO A 568 14.44 -11.00 -25.26
CA PRO A 568 15.49 -10.19 -25.87
C PRO A 568 15.03 -9.38 -27.09
N ASP A 569 14.04 -9.85 -27.85
CA ASP A 569 13.52 -9.15 -29.03
C ASP A 569 12.68 -7.93 -28.61
N ALA A 570 12.01 -8.01 -27.45
CA ALA A 570 11.32 -6.90 -26.81
C ALA A 570 12.21 -6.06 -25.86
N ASN A 571 13.51 -6.37 -25.73
CA ASN A 571 14.42 -5.77 -24.75
C ASN A 571 13.87 -5.86 -23.31
N LEU A 572 13.27 -6.99 -22.98
CA LEU A 572 12.70 -7.31 -21.69
C LEU A 572 13.59 -8.32 -20.98
N GLU A 573 14.11 -7.94 -19.81
CA GLU A 573 14.83 -8.86 -18.93
C GLU A 573 13.85 -9.86 -18.29
N SER A 574 14.38 -10.95 -17.75
CA SER A 574 13.60 -11.95 -17.00
C SER A 574 12.79 -11.29 -15.88
N LEU A 575 11.49 -11.56 -15.86
CA LEU A 575 10.57 -11.06 -14.84
C LEU A 575 10.31 -12.15 -13.80
N GLU A 576 10.01 -11.70 -12.58
CA GLU A 576 9.80 -12.57 -11.43
C GLU A 576 8.52 -12.19 -10.69
N SER A 577 7.79 -13.22 -10.25
CA SER A 577 6.57 -13.08 -9.46
C SER A 577 6.84 -12.40 -8.11
N SER A 578 5.81 -11.83 -7.49
CA SER A 578 5.99 -11.05 -6.26
C SER A 578 6.49 -11.90 -5.09
N LEU A 579 7.55 -11.41 -4.43
CA LEU A 579 8.02 -11.93 -3.13
C LEU A 579 6.95 -11.80 -2.04
N TYR A 580 6.14 -10.75 -2.11
CA TYR A 580 5.22 -10.37 -1.05
C TYR A 580 3.87 -11.07 -1.16
N SER A 581 3.43 -11.41 -2.39
CA SER A 581 2.14 -12.06 -2.60
C SER A 581 2.08 -13.48 -2.03
N ASN A 582 3.24 -14.11 -1.86
CA ASN A 582 3.36 -15.49 -1.40
C ASN A 582 4.30 -15.61 -0.20
N ARG A 583 4.51 -14.51 0.55
CA ARG A 583 5.32 -14.52 1.78
C ARG A 583 4.51 -15.17 2.90
N THR A 584 5.08 -16.15 3.58
CA THR A 584 4.52 -16.73 4.79
C THR A 584 5.43 -16.46 5.98
N TYR A 585 4.87 -15.90 7.05
CA TYR A 585 5.57 -15.68 8.32
C TYR A 585 5.57 -16.96 9.16
N VAL A 586 6.66 -17.21 9.87
CA VAL A 586 6.84 -18.43 10.66
C VAL A 586 7.61 -18.14 11.96
N TYR A 587 7.23 -18.84 13.03
CA TYR A 587 8.00 -18.93 14.27
C TYR A 587 8.45 -20.38 14.47
N PRO A 588 9.74 -20.70 14.23
CA PRO A 588 10.29 -22.03 14.50
C PRO A 588 10.13 -22.42 15.95
N GLY A 589 9.92 -23.70 16.21
CA GLY A 589 9.62 -24.17 17.55
C GLY A 589 9.51 -25.69 17.59
N VAL A 590 9.57 -26.26 18.78
CA VAL A 590 9.39 -27.70 18.96
C VAL A 590 7.98 -28.11 18.56
N SER A 591 7.83 -29.03 17.61
CA SER A 591 6.54 -29.64 17.32
C SER A 591 6.18 -30.74 18.33
N MET A 592 4.89 -30.81 18.66
CA MET A 592 4.30 -31.83 19.53
C MET A 592 3.18 -32.62 18.84
N SER A 593 2.85 -32.31 17.59
CA SER A 593 1.76 -32.94 16.82
C SER A 593 1.94 -34.46 16.64
N ASP A 594 3.19 -34.92 16.57
CA ASP A 594 3.51 -36.32 16.28
C ASP A 594 3.83 -37.15 17.53
N LYS A 595 3.76 -36.56 18.73
CA LYS A 595 4.17 -37.21 19.98
C LYS A 595 2.97 -37.66 20.79
N ILE A 596 2.79 -38.98 20.86
CA ILE A 596 1.75 -39.64 21.67
C ILE A 596 1.96 -39.40 23.18
N GLU A 597 3.21 -39.21 23.63
CA GLU A 597 3.56 -38.94 25.03
C GLU A 597 4.37 -37.64 25.18
N TRP A 598 4.04 -36.84 26.18
CA TRP A 598 4.77 -35.61 26.51
C TRP A 598 6.13 -35.92 27.17
N MET A 599 7.17 -35.94 26.34
CA MET A 599 8.55 -36.23 26.73
C MET A 599 9.37 -34.96 27.03
N GLY A 600 10.30 -35.03 27.97
CA GLY A 600 11.18 -33.91 28.36
C GLY A 600 10.55 -32.91 29.32
N GLU A 601 11.30 -31.86 29.68
CA GLU A 601 10.85 -30.82 30.62
C GLU A 601 10.43 -29.55 29.87
N PRO A 602 9.37 -28.84 30.32
CA PRO A 602 9.05 -27.54 29.79
C PRO A 602 10.12 -26.52 30.24
N THR A 603 10.47 -25.59 29.36
CA THR A 603 11.51 -24.59 29.64
C THR A 603 11.13 -23.24 29.05
N VAL A 604 11.87 -22.18 29.38
CA VAL A 604 11.56 -20.81 28.99
C VAL A 604 12.75 -20.17 28.29
N TYR A 605 12.51 -19.34 27.26
CA TYR A 605 13.51 -18.47 26.67
C TYR A 605 12.96 -17.05 26.35
N PRO A 606 13.77 -15.99 26.49
CA PRO A 606 15.12 -16.01 27.01
C PRO A 606 15.08 -16.23 28.53
N ASN A 607 16.03 -17.00 29.05
CA ASN A 607 16.12 -17.26 30.49
C ASN A 607 17.60 -17.20 30.93
N PRO A 608 18.03 -16.14 31.63
CA PRO A 608 17.22 -15.02 32.13
C PRO A 608 16.73 -14.09 31.02
N TYR A 609 15.53 -13.52 31.19
CA TYR A 609 15.07 -12.37 30.43
C TYR A 609 15.70 -11.10 31.03
N ARG A 610 16.37 -10.28 30.20
CA ARG A 610 17.20 -9.16 30.65
C ARG A 610 16.73 -7.82 30.08
N GLY A 611 15.70 -7.24 30.68
CA GLY A 611 15.18 -5.90 30.39
C GLY A 611 14.42 -5.87 29.07
N GLN A 612 15.11 -6.21 27.99
CA GLN A 612 14.67 -6.25 26.61
C GLN A 612 15.43 -7.37 25.87
N ALA A 613 14.70 -8.30 25.27
CA ALA A 613 15.20 -9.25 24.29
C ALA A 613 15.34 -8.59 22.92
N LEU A 614 16.10 -9.21 22.02
CA LEU A 614 16.34 -8.66 20.68
C LEU A 614 15.09 -8.64 19.79
N TRP A 615 14.05 -9.40 20.14
CA TRP A 615 12.76 -9.46 19.46
C TRP A 615 11.68 -8.59 20.11
N ASP A 616 12.04 -7.84 21.16
CA ASP A 616 11.10 -6.97 21.86
C ASP A 616 11.02 -5.59 21.20
N GLY A 617 9.80 -5.11 21.00
CA GLY A 617 9.54 -3.71 20.65
C GLY A 617 9.72 -2.75 21.83
N TYR A 618 9.50 -1.47 21.57
CA TYR A 618 9.56 -0.42 22.59
C TYR A 618 8.23 -0.37 23.35
N GLY A 619 8.25 -0.65 24.65
CA GLY A 619 7.05 -0.62 25.50
C GLY A 619 7.01 -1.73 26.53
N SER A 620 6.08 -1.66 27.48
CA SER A 620 5.92 -2.72 28.49
C SER A 620 5.17 -3.95 27.99
N ARG A 621 4.26 -3.77 27.03
CA ARG A 621 3.49 -4.85 26.36
C ARG A 621 4.18 -5.42 25.13
N ASN A 622 5.29 -4.80 24.75
CA ASN A 622 6.09 -5.21 23.60
C ASN A 622 7.26 -6.08 24.04
N LYS A 623 7.08 -6.87 25.09
CA LYS A 623 8.10 -7.76 25.66
C LYS A 623 7.57 -9.17 25.62
N MET A 624 8.39 -10.16 25.29
CA MET A 624 7.92 -11.54 25.33
C MET A 624 8.98 -12.54 25.78
N ILE A 625 8.49 -13.59 26.42
CA ILE A 625 9.22 -14.86 26.61
C ILE A 625 8.40 -16.00 26.03
N TRP A 626 9.07 -17.09 25.67
CA TRP A 626 8.46 -18.30 25.15
C TRP A 626 8.57 -19.42 26.16
N PHE A 627 7.45 -20.06 26.45
CA PHE A 627 7.40 -21.40 27.02
C PHE A 627 7.56 -22.40 25.87
N ARG A 628 8.42 -23.41 26.05
CA ARG A 628 8.67 -24.45 25.04
C ARG A 628 8.54 -25.86 25.58
N ASN A 629 8.34 -26.81 24.68
CA ASN A 629 8.06 -28.22 24.96
C ASN A 629 6.77 -28.39 25.76
N ILE A 630 5.70 -27.78 25.26
CA ILE A 630 4.36 -27.76 25.85
C ILE A 630 3.48 -28.79 25.12
N PRO A 631 2.68 -29.62 25.82
CA PRO A 631 1.72 -30.53 25.19
C PRO A 631 0.72 -29.83 24.26
N MET A 632 0.13 -30.58 23.31
CA MET A 632 -0.89 -30.08 22.36
C MET A 632 -2.11 -29.41 23.01
N MET A 633 -2.42 -29.72 24.27
CA MET A 633 -3.41 -29.01 25.08
C MET A 633 -2.86 -28.86 26.50
N ALA A 634 -2.64 -27.63 26.94
CA ALA A 634 -1.99 -27.37 28.22
C ALA A 634 -2.52 -26.13 28.95
N GLU A 635 -2.41 -26.15 30.27
CA GLU A 635 -2.57 -24.96 31.11
C GLU A 635 -1.23 -24.61 31.76
N ILE A 636 -0.76 -23.39 31.54
CA ILE A 636 0.47 -22.85 32.12
C ILE A 636 0.07 -21.91 33.25
N ARG A 637 0.55 -22.18 34.48
CA ARG A 637 0.36 -21.28 35.63
C ARG A 637 1.68 -20.70 36.05
N ILE A 638 1.74 -19.38 36.22
CA ILE A 638 2.96 -18.64 36.57
C ILE A 638 2.84 -18.13 38.01
N PHE A 639 3.89 -18.28 38.79
CA PHE A 639 3.93 -17.91 40.20
C PHE A 639 5.14 -17.04 40.54
N SER A 640 4.97 -16.11 41.47
CA SER A 640 6.07 -15.43 42.15
C SER A 640 6.83 -16.44 43.03
N LEU A 641 8.06 -16.11 43.45
CA LEU A 641 8.79 -16.94 44.42
C LEU A 641 8.06 -17.06 45.78
N ALA A 642 7.17 -16.12 46.10
CA ALA A 642 6.33 -16.17 47.29
C ALA A 642 5.11 -17.10 47.15
N GLY A 643 4.87 -17.63 45.94
CA GLY A 643 3.73 -18.50 45.62
C GLY A 643 2.48 -17.75 45.16
N ASP A 644 2.57 -16.43 44.93
CA ASP A 644 1.45 -15.67 44.39
C ASP A 644 1.22 -16.05 42.93
N LEU A 645 -0.03 -16.28 42.55
CA LEU A 645 -0.40 -16.55 41.18
C LEU A 645 -0.29 -15.25 40.36
N VAL A 646 0.54 -15.28 39.33
CA VAL A 646 0.89 -14.13 38.48
C VAL A 646 0.04 -14.13 37.23
N ASP A 647 -0.08 -15.29 36.57
CA ASP A 647 -0.88 -15.45 35.37
C ASP A 647 -1.29 -16.90 35.11
N ILE A 648 -2.32 -17.10 34.30
CA ILE A 648 -2.76 -18.40 33.78
C ILE A 648 -2.94 -18.29 32.26
N ILE A 649 -2.25 -19.14 31.52
CA ILE A 649 -2.28 -19.19 30.06
C ILE A 649 -2.88 -20.52 29.62
N GLN A 650 -3.82 -20.47 28.68
CA GLN A 650 -4.38 -21.65 28.02
C GLN A 650 -3.72 -21.82 26.66
N HIS A 651 -3.21 -23.02 26.39
CA HIS A 651 -2.51 -23.33 25.15
C HIS A 651 -3.12 -24.54 24.45
N ASP A 652 -3.21 -24.43 23.13
CA ASP A 652 -3.39 -25.57 22.24
C ASP A 652 -2.49 -25.46 21.00
N GLU A 653 -2.41 -26.54 20.23
CA GLU A 653 -1.59 -26.63 19.01
C GLU A 653 -1.97 -25.64 17.89
N THR A 654 -3.18 -25.07 17.97
CA THR A 654 -3.67 -24.05 17.03
C THR A 654 -3.22 -22.64 17.41
N TYR A 655 -2.47 -22.47 18.49
CA TYR A 655 -1.89 -21.20 18.91
C TYR A 655 -1.08 -20.53 17.78
N ARG A 656 -1.36 -19.24 17.54
CA ARG A 656 -0.70 -18.40 16.52
C ARG A 656 -0.23 -17.04 17.07
N GLY A 657 -0.13 -16.89 18.39
CA GLY A 657 0.39 -15.66 19.00
C GLY A 657 -0.60 -14.50 19.14
N ALA A 658 -1.90 -14.73 18.94
CA ALA A 658 -2.94 -13.69 18.94
C ALA A 658 -3.25 -13.07 20.32
N ASP A 659 -2.44 -13.34 21.32
CA ASP A 659 -2.47 -12.70 22.63
C ASP A 659 -1.22 -11.85 22.89
N ILE A 660 -0.32 -11.76 21.91
CA ILE A 660 0.96 -11.05 22.01
C ILE A 660 1.01 -9.93 21.00
N ASN A 661 0.99 -8.68 21.47
CA ASN A 661 1.07 -7.48 20.62
C ASN A 661 2.24 -7.47 19.61
N ASN A 662 3.37 -8.06 19.98
CA ASN A 662 4.56 -8.15 19.11
C ASN A 662 4.45 -9.23 18.03
N ILE A 663 3.52 -10.17 18.18
CA ILE A 663 3.22 -11.15 17.15
C ILE A 663 2.01 -10.60 16.43
N ASP A 664 2.29 -9.82 15.39
CA ASP A 664 1.25 -9.15 14.61
C ASP A 664 0.21 -10.17 14.12
N GLU A 665 -0.98 -10.09 14.71
CA GLU A 665 -2.13 -10.94 14.38
C GLU A 665 -2.49 -10.87 12.90
N GLN A 666 -2.20 -9.74 12.24
CA GLN A 666 -2.48 -9.54 10.81
C GLN A 666 -1.53 -10.34 9.91
N LYS A 667 -0.40 -10.84 10.45
CA LYS A 667 0.60 -11.63 9.71
C LYS A 667 0.32 -13.14 9.72
N TYR A 668 -0.63 -13.61 10.54
CA TYR A 668 -1.06 -15.02 10.66
C TYR A 668 0.11 -16.04 10.58
N PRO A 669 1.12 -15.95 11.45
CA PRO A 669 2.34 -16.74 11.29
C PRO A 669 2.11 -18.24 11.55
N VAL A 670 2.78 -19.11 10.79
CA VAL A 670 2.79 -20.56 11.05
C VAL A 670 3.68 -20.85 12.27
N MET A 671 3.15 -21.63 13.22
CA MET A 671 3.87 -22.05 14.43
C MET A 671 3.84 -23.57 14.57
N ALA A 672 4.87 -24.14 15.20
CA ALA A 672 5.00 -25.58 15.41
C ALA A 672 4.02 -26.19 16.44
N GLY A 673 3.30 -25.36 17.20
CA GLY A 673 2.24 -25.79 18.12
C GLY A 673 2.70 -26.38 19.46
N GLY A 674 4.00 -26.51 19.73
CA GLY A 674 4.53 -26.97 21.04
C GLY A 674 5.15 -25.85 21.90
N GLU A 675 4.89 -24.59 21.56
CA GLU A 675 5.40 -23.41 22.24
C GLU A 675 4.30 -22.35 22.41
N HIS A 676 4.41 -21.50 23.44
CA HIS A 676 3.45 -20.43 23.74
C HIS A 676 4.19 -19.20 24.28
N ALA A 677 3.90 -18.00 23.76
CA ALA A 677 4.55 -16.76 24.17
C ALA A 677 3.78 -16.06 25.30
N TRP A 678 4.48 -15.31 26.15
CA TRP A 678 3.87 -14.53 27.22
C TRP A 678 4.44 -13.12 27.23
N ASP A 679 3.56 -12.12 27.26
CA ASP A 679 3.87 -10.69 27.13
C ASP A 679 4.43 -10.04 28.41
N LEU A 680 4.66 -10.86 29.46
CA LEU A 680 5.10 -10.45 30.78
C LEU A 680 4.11 -9.52 31.51
N ILE A 681 2.83 -9.54 31.12
CA ILE A 681 1.73 -8.88 31.80
C ILE A 681 1.03 -9.88 32.72
N THR A 682 0.70 -9.46 33.94
CA THR A 682 -0.02 -10.29 34.90
C THR A 682 -1.51 -10.34 34.56
N MET A 683 -2.24 -11.29 35.15
CA MET A 683 -3.70 -11.37 35.06
C MET A 683 -4.45 -10.12 35.60
N HIS A 684 -3.74 -9.17 36.20
CA HIS A 684 -4.27 -7.90 36.69
C HIS A 684 -3.87 -6.71 35.81
N ASP A 685 -3.42 -6.97 34.58
CA ASP A 685 -2.97 -5.98 33.61
C ASP A 685 -1.83 -5.09 34.12
N GLN A 686 -0.83 -5.73 34.72
CA GLN A 686 0.36 -5.05 35.23
C GLN A 686 1.63 -5.70 34.69
N ALA A 687 2.62 -4.89 34.33
CA ALA A 687 3.93 -5.42 33.99
C ALA A 687 4.59 -6.08 35.21
N THR A 688 5.09 -7.30 35.02
CA THR A 688 5.79 -8.12 36.03
C THR A 688 6.98 -7.39 36.68
N ALA A 689 7.40 -7.78 37.89
CA ALA A 689 8.59 -7.20 38.53
C ALA A 689 9.87 -7.99 38.19
N THR A 690 11.03 -7.42 38.47
CA THR A 690 12.30 -8.19 38.51
C THR A 690 12.20 -9.27 39.57
N GLY A 691 12.52 -10.52 39.23
CA GLY A 691 12.43 -11.62 40.17
C GLY A 691 12.60 -13.00 39.54
N LEU A 692 12.77 -14.00 40.42
CA LEU A 692 12.69 -15.42 40.06
C LEU A 692 11.22 -15.85 40.10
N TYR A 693 10.76 -16.46 39.03
CA TYR A 693 9.41 -16.97 38.86
C TYR A 693 9.43 -18.50 38.74
N LEU A 694 8.37 -19.13 39.20
CA LEU A 694 8.09 -20.56 39.04
C LEU A 694 6.92 -20.70 38.06
N PHE A 695 6.88 -21.79 37.32
CA PHE A 695 5.71 -22.11 36.51
C PHE A 695 5.41 -23.61 36.53
N THR A 696 4.15 -23.95 36.29
CA THR A 696 3.71 -25.32 36.08
C THR A 696 3.01 -25.44 34.74
N VAL A 697 3.24 -26.54 34.03
CA VAL A 697 2.51 -26.92 32.81
C VAL A 697 1.73 -28.19 33.10
N GLU A 698 0.41 -28.12 32.97
CA GLU A 698 -0.52 -29.24 33.10
C GLU A 698 -0.94 -29.71 31.71
N ASP A 699 -0.60 -30.95 31.33
CA ASP A 699 -1.14 -31.60 30.14
C ASP A 699 -2.63 -31.92 30.38
N LYS A 700 -3.52 -31.27 29.64
CA LYS A 700 -4.97 -31.45 29.81
C LYS A 700 -5.47 -32.82 29.38
N SER A 701 -4.70 -33.55 28.57
CA SER A 701 -5.05 -34.89 28.09
C SER A 701 -4.69 -35.97 29.11
N SER A 702 -3.49 -35.92 29.68
CA SER A 702 -3.01 -36.93 30.63
C SER A 702 -3.18 -36.55 32.11
N GLY A 703 -3.33 -35.26 32.41
CA GLY A 703 -3.28 -34.71 33.77
C GLY A 703 -1.87 -34.62 34.37
N THR A 704 -0.84 -34.91 33.58
CA THR A 704 0.57 -34.81 34.02
C THR A 704 0.94 -33.36 34.24
N ILE A 705 1.57 -33.05 35.38
CA ILE A 705 2.07 -31.71 35.70
C ILE A 705 3.59 -31.76 35.76
N LYS A 706 4.25 -30.85 35.05
CA LYS A 706 5.70 -30.58 35.20
C LYS A 706 5.92 -29.13 35.60
N GLU A 707 7.04 -28.87 36.25
CA GLU A 707 7.38 -27.56 36.81
C GLU A 707 8.70 -27.04 36.25
N GLY A 708 8.84 -25.72 36.23
CA GLY A 708 10.06 -25.06 35.83
C GLY A 708 10.22 -23.69 36.49
N LYS A 709 11.30 -22.99 36.12
CA LYS A 709 11.60 -21.66 36.65
C LYS A 709 12.29 -20.76 35.63
N PHE A 710 12.10 -19.47 35.76
CA PHE A 710 12.77 -18.46 34.94
C PHE A 710 13.03 -17.17 35.70
N LEU A 711 14.01 -16.39 35.26
CA LEU A 711 14.45 -15.16 35.91
C LEU A 711 14.19 -13.96 35.01
N ILE A 712 13.50 -12.94 35.54
CA ILE A 712 13.32 -11.63 34.92
C ILE A 712 14.27 -10.64 35.61
N ILE A 713 15.07 -9.92 34.83
CA ILE A 713 15.97 -8.85 35.27
C ILE A 713 15.60 -7.59 34.47
N LYS A 714 14.86 -6.64 35.04
CA LYS A 714 14.53 -5.38 34.37
C LYS A 714 15.65 -4.35 34.40
#